data_AF-A0A180GBJ7-F1
#
_entry.id   AF-A0A180GBJ7-F1
#
_cell.length_a   1.000
_cell.length_b   1.000
_cell.length_c   1.000
_cell.angle_alpha   90.00
_cell.angle_beta   90.00
_cell.angle_gamma   90.00
#
_symmetry.space_group_name_H-M   'P 1'
#
loop_
_entity.id
_entity.type
_entity.pdbx_description
1 polymer ?
#
loop_
_entity_poly.entity_id
_entity_poly.type
_entity_poly.pdbx_seq_one_letter_code
_entity_poly.pdbx_strand_id
1 'polypeptide(L)'
;MKKVRTATTEPEFQKIQIPKLESQPKVCHGQYAPFTLDYQVILPPYPPPHVQLDTYRKLRDQVAQIMVRELKRPGDDVDWSPEALAALIEKRLTPPGSPSNFYCAEGLIRSTSVYQTYLESISKRQNILNSLTALKEKWQDIQTYIILDTMQFIPPLSKAETEAMQEVISVLRNLDHDEFRGKFDQEFQGFITGIESRARFKGDDKPEPAPAGWEPRKSKIERLKKERERRIEREKKWELAHTDMRKYFPSAVYDQSTKTYFNRFTRARAAQTTNEPAEITHVPNSPASTVEDIIRTLPKDLDLVEEIYRFTMISGLENILRAIRPQVRDFVKTVVEDQLANIFPTLGEIKNVLESVLKSTQEEDIAWRESLFNRFSPDGMSPEAVYKKLQQVPDFQAQIRTDIFNNPAGSATSLSREDLDALKQVPSTRRSFMAALSPMEKQTPEVIENEKQIWKKNLIKIENFKEPTSGQSLVNHPFIEEFLEKGIIDLTTRTKLQAGRLSKEELVKGLGSEAEFKKLMMDKHAEYLLQHCIAPESQQMEVVYRATKMLTESFLVELDRKAKSIYLTRDAFLKPNSFKEVEAWMVYDQQAIREFIESPASSQKIIKCFAESYLPELPKKRYKSVIDQLLTEMKLPLPLPEDEPKENILAKEFPNFDERLYELLCHPLVEGSNQSTGISFKTLSQEVQDKLKNIVQEFYTQRETLKYQVLEIQRLKDGINQAEENELALEIPQLSRILASILWPGIELD
;
A
#
# COMPACT_ATOMS: atom_id res chain seq x y z
N MET A 1 -33.46 10.61 58.91
CA MET A 1 -33.27 9.56 59.94
C MET A 1 -31.85 8.99 59.83
N LYS A 2 -31.37 8.42 60.94
CA LYS A 2 -29.99 8.05 61.32
C LYS A 2 -29.06 7.38 60.29
N LYS A 3 -27.84 7.94 60.23
CA LYS A 3 -26.48 7.35 60.22
C LYS A 3 -26.35 5.83 60.51
N VAL A 4 -25.52 5.14 59.70
CA VAL A 4 -24.32 4.30 60.05
C VAL A 4 -24.22 2.95 59.28
N ARG A 5 -23.01 2.70 58.73
CA ARG A 5 -22.17 1.46 58.63
C ARG A 5 -21.86 0.80 57.26
N THR A 6 -20.54 0.85 56.91
CA THR A 6 -19.61 -0.24 56.46
C THR A 6 -19.83 -0.94 55.09
N ALA A 7 -18.83 -1.37 54.29
CA ALA A 7 -17.38 -1.57 54.43
C ALA A 7 -16.66 -1.82 53.06
N THR A 8 -15.31 -1.81 53.09
CA THR A 8 -14.31 -2.66 52.35
C THR A 8 -14.11 -2.45 50.82
N THR A 9 -12.93 -2.47 50.18
CA THR A 9 -11.47 -2.54 50.52
C THR A 9 -10.68 -2.31 49.21
N GLU A 10 -9.55 -1.61 49.24
CA GLU A 10 -8.48 -1.62 48.21
C GLU A 10 -7.14 -1.95 48.89
N PRO A 11 -6.28 -2.81 48.30
CA PRO A 11 -4.83 -2.88 48.59
C PRO A 11 -4.03 -2.43 47.35
N GLU A 12 -2.75 -2.05 47.36
CA GLU A 12 -1.68 -1.83 48.35
C GLU A 12 -0.55 -1.14 47.56
N PHE A 13 0.08 -0.08 48.09
CA PHE A 13 1.38 0.41 47.60
C PHE A 13 2.36 0.42 48.77
N GLN A 14 3.39 -0.43 48.70
CA GLN A 14 4.43 -0.51 49.72
C GLN A 14 5.51 0.58 49.53
N LYS A 15 5.74 1.35 50.60
CA LYS A 15 6.90 2.24 50.84
C LYS A 15 7.95 1.49 51.66
N ILE A 16 9.24 1.65 51.32
CA ILE A 16 10.39 1.36 52.20
C ILE A 16 11.43 2.47 51.94
N GLN A 17 11.48 3.52 52.79
CA GLN A 17 12.38 3.78 53.94
C GLN A 17 13.86 4.12 53.61
N ILE A 18 14.24 5.36 53.93
CA ILE A 18 15.61 5.92 53.96
C ILE A 18 16.03 6.09 55.43
N PRO A 19 17.22 5.65 55.88
CA PRO A 19 17.79 6.05 57.17
C PRO A 19 18.91 7.10 57.08
N LYS A 20 19.10 7.79 58.20
CA LYS A 20 19.77 9.09 58.45
C LYS A 20 21.31 9.08 58.47
N LEU A 21 21.88 10.25 58.19
CA LEU A 21 23.22 10.69 58.60
C LEU A 21 23.26 11.16 60.08
N GLU A 22 24.27 10.70 60.80
CA GLU A 22 24.94 11.27 62.00
C GLU A 22 26.30 10.54 62.04
N SER A 23 27.50 11.07 62.34
CA SER A 23 27.99 12.26 63.04
C SER A 23 29.51 12.39 62.76
N GLN A 24 30.07 13.60 62.73
CA GLN A 24 31.54 13.83 62.76
C GLN A 24 32.13 13.72 64.19
N PRO A 25 33.46 13.53 64.31
CA PRO A 25 34.22 14.45 65.16
C PRO A 25 35.59 14.94 64.58
N LYS A 26 35.85 16.25 64.83
CA LYS A 26 37.09 17.04 65.12
C LYS A 26 38.47 16.42 64.78
N VAL A 27 39.47 17.16 64.25
CA VAL A 27 40.34 18.15 64.94
C VAL A 27 41.24 18.88 63.90
N CYS A 28 41.66 20.12 64.21
CA CYS A 28 42.55 20.99 63.42
C CYS A 28 44.07 20.77 63.61
N HIS A 29 44.82 21.24 62.60
CA HIS A 29 46.23 21.71 62.55
C HIS A 29 47.39 20.71 62.37
N GLY A 30 48.19 20.94 61.31
CA GLY A 30 49.52 20.34 61.09
C GLY A 30 50.09 20.64 59.71
N GLN A 31 51.23 21.31 59.67
CA GLN A 31 51.95 21.93 58.54
C GLN A 31 52.69 21.01 57.53
N TYR A 32 52.92 21.58 56.32
CA TYR A 32 53.96 21.37 55.27
C TYR A 32 54.01 20.13 54.33
N ALA A 33 53.54 20.36 53.07
CA ALA A 33 54.10 20.09 51.70
C ALA A 33 54.61 18.68 51.26
N PRO A 34 54.60 18.30 49.94
CA PRO A 34 54.34 19.10 48.73
C PRO A 34 53.15 18.62 47.86
N PHE A 35 52.69 19.49 46.97
CA PHE A 35 51.69 19.21 45.95
C PHE A 35 52.18 18.19 44.91
N THR A 36 51.53 17.04 44.82
CA THR A 36 51.42 16.23 43.60
C THR A 36 49.96 16.26 43.15
N LEU A 37 49.68 17.04 42.11
CA LEU A 37 48.38 17.05 41.43
C LEU A 37 48.33 15.81 40.52
N ASP A 38 47.82 14.70 41.07
CA ASP A 38 47.23 13.63 40.26
C ASP A 38 45.95 14.18 39.64
N TYR A 39 46.03 14.61 38.38
CA TYR A 39 44.84 14.73 37.55
C TYR A 39 44.41 13.33 37.11
N GLN A 40 43.71 12.61 37.99
CA GLN A 40 42.71 11.65 37.54
C GLN A 40 41.54 12.45 36.98
N VAL A 41 41.56 12.68 35.67
CA VAL A 41 40.38 13.09 34.94
C VAL A 41 39.46 11.87 34.89
N ILE A 42 38.51 11.83 35.82
CA ILE A 42 37.34 10.96 35.75
C ILE A 42 36.45 11.53 34.63
N LEU A 43 36.45 10.90 33.45
CA LEU A 43 35.46 11.13 32.40
C LEU A 43 34.37 10.03 32.48
N PRO A 44 33.08 10.38 32.24
CA PRO A 44 31.97 9.44 32.39
C PRO A 44 31.91 8.40 31.24
N PRO A 45 31.37 7.19 31.47
CA PRO A 45 31.44 6.06 30.55
C PRO A 45 30.19 5.94 29.66
N TYR A 46 29.69 7.03 29.08
CA TYR A 46 28.50 6.96 28.23
C TYR A 46 28.83 7.08 26.73
N PRO A 47 28.28 6.20 25.87
CA PRO A 47 28.43 6.31 24.41
C PRO A 47 27.86 7.66 23.91
N PRO A 48 28.35 8.17 22.77
CA PRO A 48 27.88 9.44 22.21
C PRO A 48 26.36 9.38 21.97
N PRO A 49 25.61 10.48 22.20
CA PRO A 49 24.18 10.54 21.89
C PRO A 49 23.92 10.15 20.42
N HIS A 50 22.85 9.40 20.14
CA HIS A 50 22.51 8.92 18.78
C HIS A 50 22.62 10.01 17.68
N VAL A 51 22.21 11.25 18.00
CA VAL A 51 22.29 12.41 17.09
C VAL A 51 23.72 12.76 16.67
N GLN A 52 24.71 12.59 17.54
CA GLN A 52 26.13 12.83 17.23
C GLN A 52 26.70 11.74 16.34
N LEU A 53 26.29 10.48 16.57
CA LEU A 53 26.71 9.34 15.77
C LEU A 53 26.17 9.42 14.33
N ASP A 54 24.91 9.83 14.15
CA ASP A 54 24.33 10.03 12.82
C ASP A 54 25.01 11.16 12.03
N THR A 55 25.36 12.25 12.73
CA THR A 55 26.11 13.36 12.14
C THR A 55 27.50 12.91 11.69
N TYR A 56 28.19 12.15 12.53
CA TYR A 56 29.48 11.55 12.21
C TYR A 56 29.41 10.62 11.00
N ARG A 57 28.45 9.69 10.97
CA ARG A 57 28.26 8.73 9.87
C ARG A 57 28.04 9.44 8.53
N LYS A 58 27.30 10.56 8.53
CA LYS A 58 27.12 11.38 7.33
C LYS A 58 28.43 12.00 6.83
N LEU A 59 29.23 12.58 7.73
CA LEU A 59 30.53 13.17 7.38
C LEU A 59 31.53 12.10 6.91
N ARG A 60 31.55 10.94 7.57
CA ARG A 60 32.34 9.76 7.19
C ARG A 60 32.02 9.32 5.77
N ASP A 61 30.74 9.19 5.42
CA ASP A 61 30.33 8.75 4.08
C ASP A 61 30.70 9.78 2.99
N GLN A 62 30.66 11.07 3.31
CA GLN A 62 31.15 12.13 2.40
C GLN A 62 32.66 12.05 2.18
N VAL A 63 33.44 11.82 3.24
CA VAL A 63 34.89 11.63 3.14
C VAL A 63 35.22 10.34 2.38
N ALA A 64 34.47 9.26 2.58
CA ALA A 64 34.62 8.01 1.83
C ALA A 64 34.47 8.22 0.32
N GLN A 65 33.53 9.07 -0.11
CA GLN A 65 33.35 9.42 -1.52
C GLN A 65 34.55 10.19 -2.08
N ILE A 66 35.12 11.13 -1.31
CA ILE A 66 36.32 11.89 -1.68
C ILE A 66 37.51 10.94 -1.85
N MET A 67 37.71 10.03 -0.89
CA MET A 67 38.79 9.04 -0.92
C MET A 67 38.72 8.16 -2.17
N VAL A 68 37.54 7.64 -2.49
CA VAL A 68 37.37 6.73 -3.63
C VAL A 68 37.38 7.43 -4.98
N ARG A 69 36.86 8.66 -5.06
CA ARG A 69 36.85 9.46 -6.30
C ARG A 69 38.15 10.26 -6.50
N GLU A 70 39.10 10.16 -5.57
CA GLU A 70 40.36 10.92 -5.55
C GLU A 70 40.14 12.44 -5.75
N LEU A 71 39.05 12.98 -5.20
CA LEU A 71 38.68 14.39 -5.38
C LEU A 71 39.70 15.29 -4.67
N LYS A 72 40.27 16.23 -5.43
CA LYS A 72 41.25 17.21 -4.92
C LYS A 72 40.65 18.59 -4.88
N ARG A 73 41.10 19.39 -3.91
CA ARG A 73 40.79 20.82 -3.89
C ARG A 73 41.63 21.53 -4.96
N PRO A 74 41.13 22.62 -5.58
CA PRO A 74 41.92 23.41 -6.49
C PRO A 74 43.19 23.94 -5.80
N GLY A 75 44.37 23.48 -6.24
CA GLY A 75 45.67 23.89 -5.71
C GLY A 75 46.19 23.12 -4.49
N ASP A 76 45.55 22.00 -4.11
CA ASP A 76 45.98 21.17 -2.97
C ASP A 76 46.48 19.79 -3.47
N ASP A 77 47.72 19.43 -3.13
CA ASP A 77 48.36 18.15 -3.48
C ASP A 77 48.17 17.07 -2.39
N VAL A 78 47.14 17.23 -1.55
CA VAL A 78 46.88 16.32 -0.43
C VAL A 78 46.46 14.94 -0.94
N ASP A 79 47.19 13.92 -0.49
CA ASP A 79 46.82 12.52 -0.66
C ASP A 79 45.71 12.15 0.35
N TRP A 80 44.59 11.65 -0.17
CA TRP A 80 43.44 11.20 0.62
C TRP A 80 43.38 9.67 0.75
N SER A 81 44.50 8.97 0.52
CA SER A 81 44.63 7.54 0.82
C SER A 81 44.25 7.23 2.28
N PRO A 82 43.75 6.02 2.57
CA PRO A 82 43.47 5.59 3.94
C PRO A 82 44.67 5.80 4.88
N GLU A 83 45.90 5.57 4.39
CA GLU A 83 47.12 5.79 5.16
C GLU A 83 47.37 7.27 5.47
N ALA A 84 47.30 8.14 4.46
CA ALA A 84 47.53 9.57 4.63
C ALA A 84 46.48 10.23 5.53
N LEU A 85 45.21 9.81 5.41
CA LEU A 85 44.12 10.30 6.22
C LEU A 85 44.20 9.80 7.67
N ALA A 86 44.60 8.54 7.90
CA ALA A 86 44.86 8.02 9.24
C ALA A 86 45.96 8.82 9.95
N ALA A 87 47.07 9.09 9.25
CA ALA A 87 48.16 9.91 9.77
C ALA A 87 47.73 11.37 10.06
N LEU A 88 46.87 11.94 9.23
CA LEU A 88 46.31 13.28 9.44
C LEU A 88 45.39 13.34 10.67
N ILE A 89 44.51 12.35 10.83
CA ILE A 89 43.60 12.24 11.98
C ILE A 89 44.41 12.17 13.27
N GLU A 90 45.40 11.28 13.32
CA GLU A 90 46.25 11.11 14.50
C GLU A 90 47.06 12.36 14.83
N LYS A 91 47.64 13.03 13.82
CA LYS A 91 48.35 14.30 13.99
C LYS A 91 47.47 15.39 14.60
N ARG A 92 46.16 15.38 14.32
CA ARG A 92 45.20 16.37 14.82
C ARG A 92 44.58 16.00 16.16
N LEU A 93 44.57 14.72 16.52
CA LEU A 93 44.13 14.25 17.84
C LEU A 93 45.24 14.38 18.90
N THR A 94 46.51 14.46 18.49
CA THR A 94 47.65 14.63 19.40
C THR A 94 47.83 16.11 19.81
N PRO A 95 47.79 16.47 21.12
CA PRO A 95 47.94 17.85 21.55
C PRO A 95 49.37 18.40 21.36
N PRO A 96 49.55 19.67 20.94
CA PRO A 96 50.86 20.26 20.76
C PRO A 96 51.60 20.41 22.11
N GLY A 97 52.77 19.77 22.24
CA GLY A 97 53.68 19.93 23.38
C GLY A 97 53.62 18.85 24.48
N SER A 98 52.92 17.73 24.27
CA SER A 98 52.88 16.65 25.27
C SER A 98 54.23 15.88 25.36
N PRO A 99 54.80 15.67 26.57
CA PRO A 99 56.08 14.97 26.76
C PRO A 99 56.07 13.47 26.39
N SER A 100 54.92 12.93 25.97
CA SER A 100 54.76 11.57 25.44
C SER A 100 55.40 11.35 24.06
N ASN A 101 55.89 12.41 23.38
CA ASN A 101 56.56 12.31 22.09
C ASN A 101 57.87 11.47 22.10
N PHE A 102 58.41 11.11 23.26
CA PHE A 102 59.66 10.33 23.36
C PHE A 102 59.48 8.89 23.87
N TYR A 103 58.33 8.48 24.40
CA TYR A 103 58.17 7.16 25.07
C TYR A 103 56.99 6.29 24.61
N CYS A 104 56.23 6.65 23.57
CA CYS A 104 55.18 5.76 23.04
C CYS A 104 55.08 5.78 21.50
N ALA A 105 56.21 5.62 20.80
CA ALA A 105 56.18 5.38 19.35
C ALA A 105 55.33 4.14 18.99
N GLU A 106 55.37 3.08 19.82
CA GLU A 106 54.54 1.88 19.63
C GLU A 106 53.04 2.12 19.88
N GLY A 107 52.69 3.06 20.77
CA GLY A 107 51.30 3.45 21.03
C GLY A 107 50.70 4.23 19.86
N LEU A 108 51.48 5.17 19.30
CA LEU A 108 51.13 5.90 18.08
C LEU A 108 50.95 4.95 16.89
N ILE A 109 51.92 4.08 16.61
CA ILE A 109 51.85 3.13 15.48
C ILE A 109 50.60 2.23 15.57
N ARG A 110 50.18 1.85 16.79
CA ARG A 110 48.95 1.10 17.00
C ARG A 110 47.69 1.92 16.70
N SER A 111 47.60 3.19 17.13
CA SER A 111 46.45 4.05 16.77
C SER A 111 46.37 4.36 15.28
N THR A 112 47.51 4.63 14.60
CA THR A 112 47.53 4.81 13.14
C THR A 112 46.97 3.59 12.43
N SER A 113 47.38 2.39 12.85
CA SER A 113 46.95 1.13 12.23
C SER A 113 45.46 0.85 12.39
N VAL A 114 44.85 1.27 13.51
CA VAL A 114 43.41 1.13 13.77
C VAL A 114 42.61 2.07 12.86
N TYR A 115 42.97 3.35 12.78
CA TYR A 115 42.29 4.28 11.86
C TYR A 115 42.49 3.89 10.40
N GLN A 116 43.69 3.44 10.04
CA GLN A 116 43.97 2.97 8.68
C GLN A 116 43.07 1.78 8.32
N THR A 117 43.00 0.75 9.16
CA THR A 117 42.16 -0.43 8.92
C THR A 117 40.67 -0.05 8.80
N TYR A 118 40.22 0.88 9.63
CA TYR A 118 38.86 1.42 9.59
C TYR A 118 38.57 2.19 8.28
N LEU A 119 39.48 3.07 7.87
CA LEU A 119 39.36 3.86 6.64
C LEU A 119 39.49 2.99 5.38
N GLU A 120 40.33 1.96 5.39
CA GLU A 120 40.40 0.95 4.34
C GLU A 120 39.08 0.20 4.19
N SER A 121 38.45 -0.19 5.30
CA SER A 121 37.15 -0.86 5.31
C SER A 121 36.04 0.04 4.75
N ILE A 122 36.05 1.32 5.10
CA ILE A 122 35.13 2.33 4.56
C ILE A 122 35.35 2.54 3.06
N SER A 123 36.60 2.73 2.64
CA SER A 123 36.97 2.93 1.24
C SER A 123 36.59 1.71 0.39
N LYS A 124 36.88 0.50 0.87
CA LYS A 124 36.49 -0.75 0.22
C LYS A 124 34.98 -0.87 0.08
N ARG A 125 34.22 -0.55 1.13
CA ARG A 125 32.74 -0.55 1.08
C ARG A 125 32.24 0.43 0.03
N GLN A 126 32.78 1.64 0.00
CA GLN A 126 32.38 2.68 -0.95
C GLN A 126 32.75 2.32 -2.40
N ASN A 127 33.91 1.70 -2.63
CA ASN A 127 34.30 1.16 -3.94
C ASN A 127 33.30 0.12 -4.46
N ILE A 128 32.90 -0.82 -3.61
CA ILE A 128 31.91 -1.84 -3.99
C ILE A 128 30.56 -1.17 -4.29
N LEU A 129 30.10 -0.21 -3.48
CA LEU A 129 28.87 0.55 -3.74
C LEU A 129 28.91 1.32 -5.06
N ASN A 130 30.03 1.97 -5.37
CA ASN A 130 30.23 2.66 -6.65
C ASN A 130 30.16 1.68 -7.83
N SER A 131 30.76 0.49 -7.70
CA SER A 131 30.69 -0.54 -8.74
C SER A 131 29.25 -1.04 -9.01
N LEU A 132 28.37 -1.00 -8.00
CA LEU A 132 26.96 -1.37 -8.14
C LEU A 132 26.07 -0.22 -8.63
N THR A 133 26.56 1.03 -8.61
CA THR A 133 25.73 2.24 -8.84
C THR A 133 25.12 2.25 -10.24
N ALA A 134 25.91 1.97 -11.28
CA ALA A 134 25.42 1.93 -12.65
C ALA A 134 24.29 0.89 -12.85
N LEU A 135 24.41 -0.30 -12.22
CA LEU A 135 23.37 -1.33 -12.30
C LEU A 135 22.13 -0.96 -11.48
N LYS A 136 22.30 -0.30 -10.33
CA LYS A 136 21.19 0.22 -9.51
C LYS A 136 20.41 1.30 -10.24
N GLU A 137 21.08 2.23 -10.90
CA GLU A 137 20.46 3.29 -11.71
C GLU A 137 19.68 2.67 -12.87
N LYS A 138 20.29 1.77 -13.65
CA LYS A 138 19.58 1.02 -14.71
C LYS A 138 18.35 0.28 -14.16
N TRP A 139 18.44 -0.30 -12.96
CA TRP A 139 17.35 -1.03 -12.31
C TRP A 139 16.21 -0.11 -11.86
N GLN A 140 16.53 1.06 -11.30
CA GLN A 140 15.55 2.07 -10.94
C GLN A 140 14.89 2.69 -12.18
N ASP A 141 15.67 2.92 -13.24
CA ASP A 141 15.18 3.40 -14.52
C ASP A 141 14.19 2.43 -15.12
N ILE A 142 14.49 1.12 -15.19
CA ILE A 142 13.54 0.15 -15.75
C ILE A 142 12.27 0.03 -14.90
N GLN A 143 12.37 0.11 -13.57
CA GLN A 143 11.20 0.14 -12.70
C GLN A 143 10.35 1.38 -12.99
N THR A 144 10.98 2.53 -13.18
CA THR A 144 10.32 3.78 -13.55
C THR A 144 9.67 3.68 -14.92
N TYR A 145 10.36 3.11 -15.91
CA TYR A 145 9.81 2.88 -17.25
C TYR A 145 8.62 1.94 -17.20
N ILE A 146 8.70 0.81 -16.49
CA ILE A 146 7.57 -0.12 -16.32
C ILE A 146 6.42 0.59 -15.61
N ILE A 147 6.67 1.38 -14.57
CA ILE A 147 5.64 2.17 -13.89
C ILE A 147 5.00 3.18 -14.85
N LEU A 148 5.80 3.92 -15.62
CA LEU A 148 5.28 4.88 -16.59
C LEU A 148 4.47 4.19 -17.68
N ASP A 149 4.93 3.04 -18.19
CA ASP A 149 4.29 2.27 -19.26
C ASP A 149 3.06 1.49 -18.77
N THR A 150 2.96 1.19 -17.46
CA THR A 150 1.79 0.56 -16.83
C THR A 150 0.79 1.56 -16.25
N MET A 151 1.25 2.72 -15.76
CA MET A 151 0.40 3.84 -15.32
C MET A 151 -0.13 4.67 -16.48
N GLN A 152 0.58 4.67 -17.60
CA GLN A 152 0.16 5.31 -18.84
C GLN A 152 -0.14 4.20 -19.84
N PHE A 153 -1.42 3.92 -20.08
CA PHE A 153 -1.83 3.33 -21.36
C PHE A 153 -1.49 4.35 -22.46
N ILE A 154 -0.23 4.38 -22.86
CA ILE A 154 0.33 5.21 -23.91
C ILE A 154 1.09 4.21 -24.82
N PRO A 155 0.37 3.32 -25.55
CA PRO A 155 0.98 2.42 -26.55
C PRO A 155 1.88 3.22 -27.51
N PRO A 156 2.97 2.65 -28.07
CA PRO A 156 3.82 3.38 -29.02
C PRO A 156 2.99 4.09 -30.08
N LEU A 157 3.32 5.36 -30.35
CA LEU A 157 2.51 6.22 -31.22
C LEU A 157 2.33 5.51 -32.57
N SER A 158 1.08 5.19 -32.91
CA SER A 158 0.68 4.78 -34.24
C SER A 158 1.11 5.82 -35.27
N LYS A 159 1.09 5.45 -36.55
CA LYS A 159 1.43 6.37 -37.64
C LYS A 159 0.63 7.69 -37.55
N ALA A 160 -0.67 7.58 -37.26
CA ALA A 160 -1.55 8.72 -37.06
C ALA A 160 -1.20 9.55 -35.81
N GLU A 161 -0.81 8.91 -34.72
CA GLU A 161 -0.36 9.61 -33.51
C GLU A 161 0.98 10.30 -33.72
N THR A 162 1.86 9.76 -34.58
CA THR A 162 3.12 10.40 -34.97
C THR A 162 2.88 11.61 -35.87
N GLU A 163 1.96 11.50 -36.82
CA GLU A 163 1.55 12.62 -37.70
C GLU A 163 0.90 13.74 -36.90
N ALA A 164 -0.05 13.41 -36.01
CA ALA A 164 -0.66 14.39 -35.09
C ALA A 164 0.39 15.01 -34.16
N MET A 165 1.39 14.24 -33.69
CA MET A 165 2.46 14.78 -32.85
C MET A 165 3.26 15.84 -33.60
N GLN A 166 3.62 15.56 -34.85
CA GLN A 166 4.37 16.49 -35.68
C GLN A 166 3.56 17.76 -35.96
N GLU A 167 2.25 17.63 -36.21
CA GLU A 167 1.33 18.75 -36.38
C GLU A 167 1.28 19.63 -35.11
N VAL A 168 1.05 19.02 -33.94
CA VAL A 168 0.98 19.73 -32.65
C VAL A 168 2.30 20.42 -32.32
N ILE A 169 3.43 19.74 -32.48
CA ILE A 169 4.76 20.33 -32.25
C ILE A 169 5.02 21.47 -33.23
N SER A 170 4.64 21.32 -34.50
CA SER A 170 4.78 22.38 -35.51
C SER A 170 3.98 23.61 -35.11
N VAL A 171 2.72 23.44 -34.70
CA VAL A 171 1.88 24.54 -34.21
C VAL A 171 2.47 25.19 -32.97
N LEU A 172 2.87 24.42 -31.97
CA LEU A 172 3.47 24.96 -30.73
C LEU A 172 4.78 25.72 -30.97
N ARG A 173 5.58 25.34 -31.98
CA ARG A 173 6.83 26.02 -32.33
C ARG A 173 6.62 27.30 -33.14
N ASN A 174 5.58 27.32 -33.98
CA ASN A 174 5.26 28.46 -34.84
C ASN A 174 4.19 29.38 -34.24
N LEU A 175 3.74 29.07 -33.01
CA LEU A 175 2.75 29.83 -32.29
C LEU A 175 3.29 31.24 -32.00
N ASP A 176 2.51 32.27 -32.34
CA ASP A 176 2.76 33.61 -31.81
C ASP A 176 2.45 33.57 -30.31
N HIS A 177 3.50 33.40 -29.51
CA HIS A 177 3.37 33.27 -28.07
C HIS A 177 2.83 34.55 -27.40
N ASP A 178 3.01 35.72 -28.01
CA ASP A 178 2.51 36.98 -27.47
C ASP A 178 1.00 37.10 -27.74
N GLU A 179 0.54 36.73 -28.95
CA GLU A 179 -0.89 36.67 -29.28
C GLU A 179 -1.60 35.59 -28.43
N PHE A 180 -1.02 34.39 -28.35
CA PHE A 180 -1.57 33.31 -27.53
C PHE A 180 -1.64 33.71 -26.06
N ARG A 181 -0.58 34.32 -25.51
CA ARG A 181 -0.58 34.80 -24.13
C ARG A 181 -1.61 35.89 -23.91
N GLY A 182 -1.77 36.82 -24.86
CA GLY A 182 -2.79 37.87 -24.79
C GLY A 182 -4.21 37.30 -24.71
N LYS A 183 -4.53 36.32 -25.57
CA LYS A 183 -5.82 35.62 -25.55
C LYS A 183 -6.01 34.80 -24.28
N PHE A 184 -4.97 34.07 -23.87
CA PHE A 184 -4.97 33.30 -22.63
C PHE A 184 -5.23 34.21 -21.44
N ASP A 185 -4.49 35.30 -21.29
CA ASP A 185 -4.65 36.22 -20.16
C ASP A 185 -6.05 36.84 -20.11
N GLN A 186 -6.65 37.15 -21.26
CA GLN A 186 -8.00 37.72 -21.33
C GLN A 186 -9.07 36.80 -20.72
N GLU A 187 -9.07 35.52 -21.10
CA GLU A 187 -10.03 34.54 -20.56
C GLU A 187 -9.60 34.01 -19.17
N PHE A 188 -8.29 33.86 -18.94
CA PHE A 188 -7.71 33.42 -17.67
C PHE A 188 -8.13 34.32 -16.51
N GLN A 189 -8.12 35.65 -16.68
CA GLN A 189 -8.53 36.58 -15.61
C GLN A 189 -9.99 36.38 -15.21
N GLY A 190 -10.91 36.21 -16.17
CA GLY A 190 -12.31 35.92 -15.88
C GLY A 190 -12.47 34.58 -15.16
N PHE A 191 -11.78 33.57 -15.67
CA PHE A 191 -11.77 32.20 -15.17
C PHE A 191 -11.27 32.11 -13.72
N ILE A 192 -10.11 32.69 -13.41
CA ILE A 192 -9.51 32.58 -12.08
C ILE A 192 -10.19 33.46 -11.04
N THR A 193 -10.73 34.63 -11.41
CA THR A 193 -11.38 35.54 -10.43
C THR A 193 -12.54 34.83 -9.71
N GLY A 194 -13.26 33.97 -10.44
CA GLY A 194 -14.31 33.12 -9.87
C GLY A 194 -13.79 32.14 -8.81
N ILE A 195 -12.61 31.56 -9.01
CA ILE A 195 -11.99 30.59 -8.09
C ILE A 195 -11.28 31.32 -6.94
N GLU A 196 -10.49 32.36 -7.22
CA GLU A 196 -9.73 33.14 -6.23
C GLU A 196 -10.63 33.74 -5.15
N SER A 197 -11.82 34.21 -5.52
CA SER A 197 -12.80 34.72 -4.55
C SER A 197 -13.32 33.65 -3.57
N ARG A 198 -13.20 32.36 -3.92
CA ARG A 198 -13.70 31.20 -3.16
C ARG A 198 -12.61 30.34 -2.54
N ALA A 199 -11.38 30.46 -3.00
CA ALA A 199 -10.21 29.81 -2.42
C ALA A 199 -9.58 30.67 -1.31
N ARG A 200 -8.71 30.05 -0.52
CA ARG A 200 -7.71 30.74 0.32
C ARG A 200 -6.32 30.34 -0.16
N PHE A 201 -5.31 31.16 0.08
CA PHE A 201 -3.96 30.89 -0.39
C PHE A 201 -3.00 30.69 0.77
N LYS A 202 -2.05 29.76 0.58
CA LYS A 202 -0.99 29.51 1.56
C LYS A 202 -0.19 30.80 1.82
N GLY A 203 -0.25 31.29 3.05
CA GLY A 203 0.39 32.56 3.46
C GLY A 203 -0.59 33.71 3.73
N ASP A 204 -1.89 33.53 3.50
CA ASP A 204 -2.96 34.44 3.95
C ASP A 204 -3.06 34.51 5.49
N ASP A 205 -2.39 33.60 6.20
CA ASP A 205 -2.32 33.49 7.66
C ASP A 205 -1.35 34.47 8.32
N LYS A 206 -0.99 35.59 7.67
CA LYS A 206 -0.25 36.64 8.37
C LYS A 206 -1.06 37.07 9.60
N PRO A 207 -0.49 37.00 10.82
CA PRO A 207 -1.20 37.45 12.00
C PRO A 207 -1.58 38.93 11.81
N GLU A 208 -2.82 39.28 12.15
CA GLU A 208 -3.26 40.68 12.08
C GLU A 208 -2.24 41.56 12.82
N PRO A 209 -1.90 42.74 12.28
CA PRO A 209 -0.99 43.66 12.95
C PRO A 209 -1.48 43.91 14.39
N ALA A 210 -0.54 43.87 15.33
CA ALA A 210 -0.84 44.06 16.74
C ALA A 210 -1.63 45.37 16.94
N PRO A 211 -2.68 45.38 17.78
CA PRO A 211 -3.47 46.59 18.00
C PRO A 211 -2.57 47.70 18.54
N ALA A 212 -2.88 48.96 18.18
CA ALA A 212 -2.27 50.12 18.83
C ALA A 212 -2.45 49.99 20.35
N GLY A 213 -1.43 50.37 21.14
CA GLY A 213 -1.23 49.98 22.55
C GLY A 213 -2.35 50.28 23.55
N TRP A 214 -3.48 50.86 23.14
CA TRP A 214 -4.70 51.00 23.94
C TRP A 214 -5.97 50.95 23.06
N GLU A 215 -6.90 50.03 23.38
CA GLU A 215 -8.23 49.93 22.74
C GLU A 215 -9.35 49.92 23.80
N PRO A 216 -10.48 50.62 23.59
CA PRO A 216 -11.65 50.51 24.47
C PRO A 216 -12.24 49.09 24.50
N ARG A 217 -12.78 48.67 25.66
CA ARG A 217 -13.33 47.30 25.86
C ARG A 217 -14.40 46.89 24.83
N LYS A 218 -15.25 47.83 24.40
CA LYS A 218 -16.27 47.57 23.37
C LYS A 218 -15.63 47.30 22.01
N SER A 219 -14.65 48.11 21.61
CA SER A 219 -13.89 47.96 20.36
C SER A 219 -13.09 46.66 20.33
N LYS A 220 -12.52 46.25 21.48
CA LYS A 220 -11.83 44.95 21.63
C LYS A 220 -12.76 43.76 21.38
N ILE A 221 -13.95 43.77 21.98
CA ILE A 221 -14.93 42.69 21.81
C ILE A 221 -15.41 42.62 20.35
N GLU A 222 -15.67 43.77 19.73
CA GLU A 222 -16.11 43.82 18.33
C GLU A 222 -15.01 43.35 17.36
N ARG A 223 -13.74 43.72 17.61
CA ARG A 223 -12.58 43.23 16.86
C ARG A 223 -12.45 41.71 16.97
N LEU A 224 -12.48 41.16 18.19
CA LEU A 224 -12.41 39.71 18.42
C LEU A 224 -13.58 38.95 17.79
N LYS A 225 -14.78 39.54 17.78
CA LYS A 225 -15.94 38.96 17.08
C LYS A 225 -15.73 38.93 15.57
N LYS A 226 -15.33 40.06 14.96
CA LYS A 226 -15.00 40.14 13.53
C LYS A 226 -13.84 39.23 13.14
N GLU A 227 -12.85 39.07 14.01
CA GLU A 227 -11.72 38.16 13.81
C GLU A 227 -12.17 36.70 13.85
N ARG A 228 -13.02 36.32 14.81
CA ARG A 228 -13.62 34.97 14.86
C ARG A 228 -14.48 34.69 13.63
N GLU A 229 -15.33 35.63 13.23
CA GLU A 229 -16.17 35.50 12.02
C GLU A 229 -15.30 35.34 10.77
N ARG A 230 -14.22 36.12 10.64
CA ARG A 230 -13.27 35.98 9.53
C ARG A 230 -12.52 34.65 9.54
N ARG A 231 -12.14 34.12 10.70
CA ARG A 231 -11.52 32.79 10.82
C ARG A 231 -12.48 31.69 10.38
N ILE A 232 -13.70 31.70 10.88
CA ILE A 232 -14.74 30.75 10.49
C ILE A 232 -14.99 30.81 8.98
N GLU A 233 -15.05 32.01 8.40
CA GLU A 233 -15.25 32.17 6.96
C GLU A 233 -14.05 31.70 6.12
N ARG A 234 -12.82 31.85 6.63
CA ARG A 234 -11.60 31.30 6.00
C ARG A 234 -11.54 29.78 6.09
N GLU A 235 -11.98 29.20 7.20
CA GLU A 235 -11.98 27.74 7.42
C GLU A 235 -12.95 27.01 6.48
N LYS A 236 -13.97 27.71 5.96
CA LYS A 236 -14.88 27.19 4.93
C LYS A 236 -14.27 27.08 3.54
N LYS A 237 -13.15 27.78 3.27
CA LYS A 237 -12.52 27.83 1.94
C LYS A 237 -11.38 26.83 1.83
N TRP A 238 -11.23 26.24 0.64
CA TRP A 238 -10.11 25.35 0.33
C TRP A 238 -8.82 26.13 0.08
N GLU A 239 -7.72 25.60 0.61
CA GLU A 239 -6.40 26.19 0.45
C GLU A 239 -5.73 25.75 -0.84
N LEU A 240 -5.18 26.71 -1.58
CA LEU A 240 -4.31 26.44 -2.71
C LEU A 240 -2.84 26.73 -2.34
N ALA A 241 -1.96 25.83 -2.79
CA ALA A 241 -0.54 25.87 -2.50
C ALA A 241 0.20 27.04 -3.20
N HIS A 242 -0.33 27.53 -4.32
CA HIS A 242 0.27 28.59 -5.10
C HIS A 242 -0.63 29.83 -5.10
N THR A 243 -0.09 30.97 -4.67
CA THR A 243 -0.73 32.28 -4.78
C THR A 243 -0.85 32.73 -6.24
N ASP A 244 0.07 32.30 -7.10
CA ASP A 244 -0.02 32.51 -8.54
C ASP A 244 -0.73 31.34 -9.21
N MET A 245 -1.98 31.58 -9.62
CA MET A 245 -2.85 30.58 -10.24
C MET A 245 -2.28 30.04 -11.56
N ARG A 246 -1.42 30.78 -12.26
CA ARG A 246 -0.82 30.33 -13.52
C ARG A 246 0.01 29.05 -13.35
N LYS A 247 0.53 28.79 -12.16
CA LYS A 247 1.32 27.59 -11.85
C LYS A 247 0.53 26.28 -11.95
N TYR A 248 -0.80 26.35 -11.95
CA TYR A 248 -1.65 25.17 -12.16
C TYR A 248 -1.85 24.84 -13.65
N PHE A 249 -1.52 25.74 -14.57
CA PHE A 249 -1.78 25.59 -16.00
C PHE A 249 -0.52 25.13 -16.74
N PRO A 250 -0.62 24.14 -17.64
CA PRO A 250 0.49 23.79 -18.52
C PRO A 250 0.94 24.99 -19.37
N SER A 251 2.24 25.12 -19.65
CA SER A 251 2.71 26.10 -20.62
C SER A 251 2.40 25.63 -22.04
N ALA A 252 2.08 26.56 -22.94
CA ALA A 252 1.92 26.29 -24.37
C ALA A 252 3.29 26.20 -25.09
N VAL A 253 4.23 25.49 -24.48
CA VAL A 253 5.57 25.24 -25.00
C VAL A 253 5.83 23.75 -24.87
N TYR A 254 6.30 23.10 -25.94
CA TYR A 254 6.65 21.69 -25.90
C TYR A 254 8.09 21.49 -25.40
N ASP A 255 8.24 21.09 -24.14
CA ASP A 255 9.50 20.80 -23.49
C ASP A 255 9.39 19.56 -22.58
N GLN A 256 10.46 19.24 -21.83
CA GLN A 256 10.47 18.07 -20.94
C GLN A 256 9.40 18.14 -19.84
N SER A 257 9.02 19.33 -19.40
CA SER A 257 8.01 19.54 -18.34
C SER A 257 6.57 19.38 -18.84
N THR A 258 6.32 19.68 -20.12
CA THR A 258 4.98 19.59 -20.74
C THR A 258 4.81 18.39 -21.66
N LYS A 259 5.88 17.65 -21.96
CA LYS A 259 5.89 16.48 -22.84
C LYS A 259 4.75 15.51 -22.54
N THR A 260 4.54 15.14 -21.28
CA THR A 260 3.48 14.21 -20.89
C THR A 260 2.07 14.77 -21.18
N TYR A 261 1.86 16.07 -21.00
CA TYR A 261 0.58 16.72 -21.30
C TYR A 261 0.28 16.69 -22.79
N PHE A 262 1.22 17.15 -23.61
CA PHE A 262 1.02 17.17 -25.05
C PHE A 262 1.03 15.79 -25.67
N ASN A 263 1.70 14.80 -25.08
CA ASN A 263 1.55 13.40 -25.48
C ASN A 263 0.12 12.89 -25.34
N ARG A 264 -0.57 13.24 -24.26
CA ARG A 264 -1.97 12.84 -24.08
C ARG A 264 -2.89 13.55 -25.06
N PHE A 265 -2.70 14.87 -25.23
CA PHE A 265 -3.43 15.67 -26.22
C PHE A 265 -3.29 15.10 -27.63
N THR A 266 -2.06 14.85 -28.07
CA THR A 266 -1.76 14.33 -29.42
C THR A 266 -2.48 13.02 -29.71
N ARG A 267 -2.57 12.12 -28.74
CA ARG A 267 -3.28 10.83 -28.92
C ARG A 267 -4.77 11.03 -29.10
N ALA A 268 -5.34 11.95 -28.32
CA ALA A 268 -6.74 12.31 -28.46
C ALA A 268 -7.01 12.94 -29.84
N ARG A 269 -6.13 13.83 -30.28
CA ARG A 269 -6.18 14.48 -31.60
C ARG A 269 -6.03 13.47 -32.74
N ALA A 270 -5.12 12.51 -32.63
CA ALA A 270 -4.95 11.46 -33.62
C ALA A 270 -6.21 10.59 -33.75
N ALA A 271 -6.83 10.24 -32.62
CA ALA A 271 -8.09 9.50 -32.61
C ALA A 271 -9.26 10.33 -33.17
N GLN A 272 -9.31 11.63 -32.90
CA GLN A 272 -10.28 12.56 -33.47
C GLN A 272 -10.16 12.62 -35.01
N THR A 273 -8.93 12.71 -35.55
CA THR A 273 -8.72 12.83 -37.00
C THR A 273 -8.88 11.51 -37.75
N THR A 274 -8.57 10.37 -37.13
CA THR A 274 -8.62 9.04 -37.78
C THR A 274 -9.96 8.32 -37.72
N ASN A 275 -10.78 8.52 -36.68
CA ASN A 275 -12.06 7.84 -36.56
C ASN A 275 -13.13 8.48 -37.48
N GLU A 276 -13.93 7.68 -38.18
CA GLU A 276 -15.22 8.14 -38.74
C GLU A 276 -16.06 8.73 -37.59
N PRO A 277 -16.86 9.79 -37.84
CA PRO A 277 -17.48 10.56 -36.76
C PRO A 277 -18.33 9.60 -35.94
N ALA A 278 -17.86 9.26 -34.75
CA ALA A 278 -18.68 8.48 -33.85
C ALA A 278 -19.92 9.35 -33.58
N GLU A 279 -21.10 8.86 -33.96
CA GLU A 279 -22.41 9.35 -33.53
C GLU A 279 -22.58 9.33 -32.00
N ILE A 280 -21.51 9.06 -31.25
CA ILE A 280 -21.39 9.17 -29.81
C ILE A 280 -21.37 10.65 -29.46
N THR A 281 -22.56 11.22 -29.42
CA THR A 281 -22.88 12.53 -28.84
C THR A 281 -22.74 12.55 -27.32
N HIS A 282 -22.48 11.41 -26.68
CA HIS A 282 -22.43 11.26 -25.23
C HIS A 282 -21.01 10.99 -24.73
N VAL A 283 -20.44 11.98 -24.05
CA VAL A 283 -19.23 11.82 -23.23
C VAL A 283 -19.53 10.77 -22.15
N PRO A 284 -18.68 9.76 -21.93
CA PRO A 284 -18.88 8.82 -20.83
C PRO A 284 -18.96 9.60 -19.51
N ASN A 285 -20.03 9.46 -18.74
CA ASN A 285 -20.15 10.04 -17.40
C ASN A 285 -19.41 9.19 -16.35
N SER A 286 -18.19 8.74 -16.67
CA SER A 286 -17.35 7.94 -15.78
C SER A 286 -16.45 8.87 -14.95
N PRO A 287 -16.14 8.54 -13.68
CA PRO A 287 -15.11 9.25 -12.92
C PRO A 287 -13.72 9.14 -13.58
N ALA A 288 -13.50 8.15 -14.44
CA ALA A 288 -12.28 7.99 -15.23
C ALA A 288 -12.23 8.87 -16.48
N SER A 289 -13.33 9.55 -16.84
CA SER A 289 -13.38 10.38 -18.04
C SER A 289 -12.37 11.50 -17.97
N THR A 290 -11.67 11.71 -19.08
CA THR A 290 -10.62 12.71 -19.19
C THR A 290 -10.89 13.71 -20.30
N VAL A 291 -10.13 14.81 -20.33
CA VAL A 291 -10.19 15.82 -21.38
C VAL A 291 -9.96 15.22 -22.77
N GLU A 292 -9.10 14.20 -22.84
CA GLU A 292 -8.82 13.45 -24.06
C GLU A 292 -10.04 12.72 -24.60
N ASP A 293 -10.92 12.20 -23.72
CA ASP A 293 -12.14 11.52 -24.16
C ASP A 293 -13.11 12.47 -24.88
N ILE A 294 -13.10 13.76 -24.51
CA ILE A 294 -13.89 14.78 -25.23
C ILE A 294 -13.27 15.11 -26.57
N ILE A 295 -11.95 15.35 -26.60
CA ILE A 295 -11.23 15.71 -27.83
C ILE A 295 -11.50 14.68 -28.94
N ARG A 296 -11.52 13.39 -28.60
CA ARG A 296 -11.88 12.30 -29.54
C ARG A 296 -13.25 12.45 -30.21
N THR A 297 -14.18 13.18 -29.58
CA THR A 297 -15.55 13.40 -30.09
C THR A 297 -15.73 14.72 -30.84
N LEU A 298 -14.73 15.61 -30.79
CA LEU A 298 -14.81 16.94 -31.39
C LEU A 298 -14.74 16.89 -32.93
N PRO A 299 -15.22 17.93 -33.64
CA PRO A 299 -15.05 18.05 -35.10
C PRO A 299 -13.57 18.05 -35.50
N LYS A 300 -13.24 17.43 -36.65
CA LYS A 300 -11.84 17.27 -37.11
C LYS A 300 -11.21 18.59 -37.57
N ASP A 301 -12.04 19.50 -38.04
CA ASP A 301 -11.71 20.78 -38.67
C ASP A 301 -11.58 21.93 -37.66
N LEU A 302 -11.57 21.65 -36.36
CA LEU A 302 -11.26 22.65 -35.35
C LEU A 302 -9.84 23.22 -35.53
N ASP A 303 -9.75 24.54 -35.32
CA ASP A 303 -8.47 25.23 -35.25
C ASP A 303 -7.62 24.66 -34.11
N LEU A 304 -6.42 24.16 -34.46
CA LEU A 304 -5.56 23.46 -33.53
C LEU A 304 -5.00 24.38 -32.43
N VAL A 305 -4.81 25.67 -32.74
CA VAL A 305 -4.38 26.67 -31.75
C VAL A 305 -5.46 26.86 -30.69
N GLU A 306 -6.73 27.02 -31.11
CA GLU A 306 -7.87 27.10 -30.20
C GLU A 306 -8.05 25.81 -29.40
N GLU A 307 -7.87 24.65 -30.02
CA GLU A 307 -8.01 23.36 -29.33
C GLU A 307 -6.92 23.16 -28.26
N ILE A 308 -5.66 23.52 -28.56
CA ILE A 308 -4.56 23.55 -27.59
C ILE A 308 -4.85 24.53 -26.45
N TYR A 309 -5.37 25.72 -26.78
CA TYR A 309 -5.77 26.71 -25.79
C TYR A 309 -6.85 26.17 -24.82
N ARG A 310 -7.95 25.63 -25.34
CA ARG A 310 -9.06 25.06 -24.54
C ARG A 310 -8.60 23.86 -23.70
N PHE A 311 -7.78 22.99 -24.28
CA PHE A 311 -7.15 21.88 -23.56
C PHE A 311 -6.31 22.36 -22.36
N THR A 312 -5.55 23.44 -22.54
CA THR A 312 -4.69 24.01 -21.50
C THR A 312 -5.50 24.59 -20.34
N MET A 313 -6.59 25.32 -20.64
CA MET A 313 -7.52 25.87 -19.64
C MET A 313 -8.19 24.77 -18.80
N ILE A 314 -8.74 23.74 -19.46
CA ILE A 314 -9.40 22.64 -18.77
C ILE A 314 -8.39 21.84 -17.94
N SER A 315 -7.20 21.54 -18.49
CA SER A 315 -6.14 20.86 -17.74
C SER A 315 -5.72 21.64 -16.49
N GLY A 316 -5.66 22.96 -16.57
CA GLY A 316 -5.43 23.84 -15.41
C GLY A 316 -6.50 23.71 -14.34
N LEU A 317 -7.78 23.66 -14.73
CA LEU A 317 -8.89 23.38 -13.81
C LEU A 317 -8.72 22.03 -13.11
N GLU A 318 -8.41 20.97 -13.87
CA GLU A 318 -8.19 19.64 -13.29
C GLU A 318 -7.06 19.64 -12.26
N ASN A 319 -6.01 20.40 -12.51
CA ASN A 319 -4.88 20.56 -11.59
C ASN A 319 -5.28 21.32 -10.32
N ILE A 320 -6.10 22.37 -10.44
CA ILE A 320 -6.67 23.09 -9.29
C ILE A 320 -7.55 22.17 -8.44
N LEU A 321 -8.49 21.44 -9.06
CA LEU A 321 -9.37 20.50 -8.37
C LEU A 321 -8.57 19.35 -7.72
N ARG A 322 -7.50 18.88 -8.38
CA ARG A 322 -6.58 17.89 -7.83
C ARG A 322 -5.82 18.43 -6.61
N ALA A 323 -5.46 19.71 -6.59
CA ALA A 323 -4.74 20.33 -5.48
C ALA A 323 -5.57 20.42 -4.20
N ILE A 324 -6.89 20.66 -4.30
CA ILE A 324 -7.79 20.69 -3.14
C ILE A 324 -8.23 19.29 -2.68
N ARG A 325 -8.09 18.26 -3.54
CA ARG A 325 -8.56 16.90 -3.29
C ARG A 325 -8.15 16.32 -1.93
N PRO A 326 -6.91 16.51 -1.41
CA PRO A 326 -6.55 16.01 -0.09
C PRO A 326 -7.40 16.64 1.04
N GLN A 327 -7.60 17.96 1.00
CA GLN A 327 -8.40 18.67 2.00
C GLN A 327 -9.88 18.28 1.91
N VAL A 328 -10.40 18.15 0.69
CA VAL A 328 -11.76 17.65 0.44
C VAL A 328 -11.91 16.24 1.00
N ARG A 329 -10.94 15.35 0.78
CA ARG A 329 -10.95 13.99 1.32
C ARG A 329 -11.02 13.98 2.83
N ASP A 330 -10.19 14.79 3.50
CA ASP A 330 -10.17 14.86 4.95
C ASP A 330 -11.50 15.39 5.49
N PHE A 331 -12.08 16.41 4.86
CA PHE A 331 -13.38 16.94 5.23
C PHE A 331 -14.52 15.94 4.99
N VAL A 332 -14.58 15.29 3.82
CA VAL A 332 -15.56 14.23 3.52
C VAL A 332 -15.43 13.11 4.55
N LYS A 333 -14.21 12.71 4.91
CA LYS A 333 -13.97 11.71 5.96
C LYS A 333 -14.58 12.13 7.28
N THR A 334 -14.36 13.37 7.72
CA THR A 334 -14.97 13.90 8.96
C THR A 334 -16.49 13.92 8.89
N VAL A 335 -17.08 14.39 7.79
CA VAL A 335 -18.54 14.40 7.63
C VAL A 335 -19.12 12.98 7.62
N VAL A 336 -18.42 12.02 7.01
CA VAL A 336 -18.80 10.60 7.04
C VAL A 336 -18.70 10.04 8.45
N GLU A 337 -17.63 10.34 9.20
CA GLU A 337 -17.48 9.92 10.60
C GLU A 337 -18.61 10.48 11.48
N ASP A 338 -18.94 11.77 11.31
CA ASP A 338 -20.05 12.42 12.01
C ASP A 338 -21.40 11.77 11.64
N GLN A 339 -21.62 11.47 10.36
CA GLN A 339 -22.85 10.83 9.90
C GLN A 339 -22.98 9.38 10.35
N LEU A 340 -21.88 8.61 10.37
CA LEU A 340 -21.87 7.28 10.96
C LEU A 340 -22.21 7.37 12.46
N ALA A 341 -21.63 8.32 13.20
CA ALA A 341 -21.98 8.54 14.60
C ALA A 341 -23.46 8.93 14.80
N ASN A 342 -24.03 9.72 13.89
CA ASN A 342 -25.43 10.16 13.91
C ASN A 342 -26.45 9.10 13.47
N ILE A 343 -26.06 8.16 12.59
CA ILE A 343 -26.89 7.02 12.16
C ILE A 343 -26.75 5.84 13.14
N PHE A 344 -25.66 5.80 13.90
CA PHE A 344 -25.38 4.78 14.91
C PHE A 344 -25.49 5.24 16.39
N PRO A 345 -26.44 6.11 16.78
CA PRO A 345 -26.58 6.48 18.19
C PRO A 345 -27.21 5.33 18.98
N THR A 346 -28.02 4.46 18.33
CA THR A 346 -28.63 3.27 18.95
C THR A 346 -28.76 2.09 17.97
N LEU A 347 -28.60 0.85 18.48
CA LEU A 347 -28.72 -0.39 17.69
C LEU A 347 -30.12 -0.60 17.07
N GLY A 348 -31.16 0.05 17.62
CA GLY A 348 -32.54 -0.07 17.13
C GLY A 348 -32.79 0.63 15.79
N GLU A 349 -32.15 1.76 15.54
CA GLU A 349 -32.31 2.52 14.29
C GLU A 349 -31.59 1.82 13.12
N ILE A 350 -30.40 1.28 13.39
CA ILE A 350 -29.64 0.43 12.46
C ILE A 350 -30.50 -0.73 11.98
N LYS A 351 -31.15 -1.42 12.92
CA LYS A 351 -32.00 -2.57 12.63
C LYS A 351 -33.12 -2.20 11.67
N ASN A 352 -33.81 -1.09 11.90
CA ASN A 352 -34.95 -0.68 11.07
C ASN A 352 -34.51 -0.33 9.63
N VAL A 353 -33.43 0.43 9.48
CA VAL A 353 -32.93 0.83 8.15
C VAL A 353 -32.35 -0.36 7.40
N LEU A 354 -31.56 -1.21 8.08
CA LEU A 354 -30.98 -2.42 7.47
C LEU A 354 -32.07 -3.43 7.10
N GLU A 355 -33.08 -3.64 7.94
CA GLU A 355 -34.23 -4.49 7.60
C GLU A 355 -34.98 -3.97 6.37
N SER A 356 -35.15 -2.65 6.25
CA SER A 356 -35.80 -2.05 5.08
C SER A 356 -35.02 -2.32 3.80
N VAL A 357 -33.69 -2.17 3.82
CA VAL A 357 -32.83 -2.45 2.66
C VAL A 357 -32.81 -3.95 2.35
N LEU A 358 -32.73 -4.80 3.38
CA LEU A 358 -32.72 -6.25 3.23
C LEU A 358 -34.06 -6.84 2.75
N LYS A 359 -35.18 -6.11 2.91
CA LYS A 359 -36.52 -6.50 2.41
C LYS A 359 -36.89 -5.82 1.09
N SER A 360 -36.08 -4.89 0.59
CA SER A 360 -36.34 -4.17 -0.65
C SER A 360 -36.46 -5.12 -1.86
N THR A 361 -37.32 -4.78 -2.81
CA THR A 361 -37.52 -5.51 -4.07
C THR A 361 -36.88 -4.81 -5.26
N GLN A 362 -36.11 -3.75 -5.04
CA GLN A 362 -35.39 -3.06 -6.10
C GLN A 362 -34.26 -3.95 -6.66
N GLU A 363 -34.06 -3.93 -7.98
CA GLU A 363 -33.06 -4.76 -8.66
C GLU A 363 -31.64 -4.53 -8.10
N GLU A 364 -31.29 -3.27 -7.81
CA GLU A 364 -30.00 -2.91 -7.22
C GLU A 364 -29.78 -3.53 -5.83
N ASP A 365 -30.83 -3.58 -4.99
CA ASP A 365 -30.79 -4.17 -3.65
C ASP A 365 -30.75 -5.70 -3.70
N ILE A 366 -31.40 -6.31 -4.70
CA ILE A 366 -31.29 -7.75 -4.99
C ILE A 366 -29.86 -8.10 -5.38
N ALA A 367 -29.30 -7.41 -6.39
CA ALA A 367 -27.95 -7.64 -6.87
C ALA A 367 -26.89 -7.41 -5.78
N TRP A 368 -27.06 -6.37 -4.95
CA TRP A 368 -26.20 -6.10 -3.81
C TRP A 368 -26.23 -7.24 -2.78
N ARG A 369 -27.41 -7.72 -2.36
CA ARG A 369 -27.54 -8.85 -1.42
C ARG A 369 -26.90 -10.13 -1.98
N GLU A 370 -27.11 -10.42 -3.26
CA GLU A 370 -26.49 -11.59 -3.91
C GLU A 370 -24.97 -11.47 -3.94
N SER A 371 -24.43 -10.27 -4.15
CA SER A 371 -23.00 -10.00 -4.06
C SER A 371 -22.45 -10.27 -2.65
N LEU A 372 -23.18 -9.88 -1.60
CA LEU A 372 -22.80 -10.19 -0.21
C LEU A 372 -22.78 -11.69 0.06
N PHE A 373 -23.79 -12.41 -0.44
CA PHE A 373 -23.86 -13.87 -0.28
C PHE A 373 -22.65 -14.55 -0.93
N ASN A 374 -22.29 -14.13 -2.16
CA ASN A 374 -21.12 -14.66 -2.85
C ASN A 374 -19.83 -14.41 -2.06
N ARG A 375 -19.69 -13.24 -1.41
CA ARG A 375 -18.53 -12.92 -0.57
C ARG A 375 -18.48 -13.73 0.73
N PHE A 376 -19.65 -14.02 1.30
CA PHE A 376 -19.77 -14.84 2.51
C PHE A 376 -19.47 -16.32 2.25
N SER A 377 -19.85 -16.83 1.08
CA SER A 377 -19.62 -18.22 0.68
C SER A 377 -18.10 -18.51 0.59
N PRO A 378 -17.55 -19.48 1.36
CA PRO A 378 -16.12 -19.79 1.38
C PRO A 378 -15.47 -20.11 0.01
N ASP A 379 -16.28 -20.47 -0.99
CA ASP A 379 -15.83 -20.76 -2.36
C ASP A 379 -16.33 -19.72 -3.39
N GLY A 380 -16.91 -18.60 -2.95
CA GLY A 380 -17.45 -17.57 -3.85
C GLY A 380 -18.73 -17.99 -4.59
N MET A 381 -19.42 -19.04 -4.12
CA MET A 381 -20.56 -19.62 -4.83
C MET A 381 -21.84 -18.80 -4.70
N SER A 382 -22.56 -18.66 -5.81
CA SER A 382 -23.91 -18.12 -5.82
C SER A 382 -24.96 -19.10 -5.27
N PRO A 383 -26.13 -18.63 -4.82
CA PRO A 383 -27.20 -19.50 -4.37
C PRO A 383 -27.59 -20.57 -5.41
N GLU A 384 -27.55 -20.22 -6.70
CA GLU A 384 -27.79 -21.15 -7.83
C GLU A 384 -26.68 -22.19 -7.95
N ALA A 385 -25.42 -21.80 -7.74
CA ALA A 385 -24.29 -22.72 -7.75
C ALA A 385 -24.37 -23.72 -6.58
N VAL A 386 -24.81 -23.26 -5.39
CA VAL A 386 -25.09 -24.13 -4.24
C VAL A 386 -26.21 -25.11 -4.56
N TYR A 387 -27.33 -24.64 -5.14
CA TYR A 387 -28.45 -25.48 -5.57
C TYR A 387 -27.99 -26.56 -6.58
N LYS A 388 -27.20 -26.18 -7.58
CA LYS A 388 -26.66 -27.11 -8.58
C LYS A 388 -25.68 -28.12 -7.97
N LYS A 389 -24.78 -27.68 -7.08
CA LYS A 389 -23.83 -28.57 -6.39
C LYS A 389 -24.55 -29.56 -5.47
N LEU A 390 -25.65 -29.15 -4.83
CA LEU A 390 -26.55 -30.03 -4.07
C LEU A 390 -27.34 -31.03 -4.93
N GLN A 391 -27.34 -30.90 -6.27
CA GLN A 391 -27.94 -31.89 -7.18
C GLN A 391 -26.93 -32.83 -7.84
N GLN A 392 -25.63 -32.51 -7.74
CA GLN A 392 -24.55 -33.30 -8.34
C GLN A 392 -24.23 -34.52 -7.48
N VAL A 393 -23.97 -35.65 -8.12
CA VAL A 393 -23.46 -36.86 -7.43
C VAL A 393 -22.06 -36.56 -6.90
N PRO A 394 -21.74 -36.78 -5.61
CA PRO A 394 -20.43 -36.46 -5.07
C PRO A 394 -19.39 -37.37 -5.68
N ASP A 395 -18.20 -36.82 -5.97
CA ASP A 395 -17.07 -37.65 -6.38
C ASP A 395 -16.71 -38.65 -5.27
N PHE A 396 -16.16 -39.79 -5.66
CA PHE A 396 -15.77 -40.90 -4.79
C PHE A 396 -14.90 -40.43 -3.60
N GLN A 397 -14.03 -39.44 -3.82
CA GLN A 397 -13.22 -38.83 -2.76
C GLN A 397 -14.06 -38.08 -1.70
N ALA A 398 -15.09 -37.35 -2.12
CA ALA A 398 -15.97 -36.63 -1.21
C ALA A 398 -16.84 -37.60 -0.38
N GLN A 399 -17.32 -38.69 -1.00
CA GLN A 399 -18.06 -39.74 -0.30
C GLN A 399 -17.21 -40.42 0.78
N ILE A 400 -15.98 -40.81 0.45
CA ILE A 400 -15.04 -41.40 1.42
C ILE A 400 -14.76 -40.41 2.56
N ARG A 401 -14.48 -39.13 2.25
CA ARG A 401 -14.19 -38.11 3.27
C ARG A 401 -15.30 -37.98 4.32
N THR A 402 -16.55 -37.91 3.89
CA THR A 402 -17.67 -37.70 4.81
C THR A 402 -18.07 -38.97 5.57
N ASP A 403 -18.13 -40.13 4.89
CA ASP A 403 -18.62 -41.37 5.50
C ASP A 403 -17.57 -42.07 6.39
N ILE A 404 -16.29 -41.92 6.05
CA ILE A 404 -15.18 -42.59 6.75
C ILE A 404 -14.54 -41.68 7.80
N PHE A 405 -14.25 -40.42 7.48
CA PHE A 405 -13.43 -39.55 8.35
C PHE A 405 -14.22 -38.60 9.24
N ASN A 406 -15.40 -38.11 8.80
CA ASN A 406 -16.17 -37.11 9.55
C ASN A 406 -17.28 -37.71 10.45
N ASN A 407 -17.48 -39.04 10.42
CA ASN A 407 -18.44 -39.71 11.28
C ASN A 407 -17.82 -40.07 12.65
N PRO A 408 -18.31 -39.51 13.79
CA PRO A 408 -17.77 -39.79 15.11
C PRO A 408 -17.98 -41.24 15.59
N ALA A 409 -18.87 -42.01 14.95
CA ALA A 409 -19.05 -43.45 15.15
C ALA A 409 -18.45 -44.30 13.99
N GLY A 410 -17.65 -43.68 13.13
CA GLY A 410 -17.14 -44.24 11.88
C GLY A 410 -16.05 -45.29 12.05
N SER A 411 -15.89 -46.12 11.01
CA SER A 411 -14.90 -47.20 10.93
C SER A 411 -13.44 -46.73 10.98
N ALA A 412 -13.17 -45.41 10.89
CA ALA A 412 -11.84 -44.82 10.89
C ALA A 412 -11.31 -44.45 12.28
N THR A 413 -12.14 -44.56 13.33
CA THR A 413 -11.74 -44.29 14.72
C THR A 413 -10.67 -45.24 15.25
N SER A 414 -10.44 -46.37 14.57
CA SER A 414 -9.42 -47.37 14.89
C SER A 414 -8.11 -47.25 14.09
N LEU A 415 -7.98 -46.23 13.23
CA LEU A 415 -6.73 -45.97 12.49
C LEU A 415 -5.83 -45.01 13.28
N SER A 416 -4.51 -45.13 13.10
CA SER A 416 -3.55 -44.18 13.67
C SER A 416 -3.73 -42.80 13.03
N ARG A 417 -3.24 -41.76 13.71
CA ARG A 417 -3.32 -40.39 13.18
C ARG A 417 -2.49 -40.24 11.90
N GLU A 418 -1.33 -40.90 11.83
CA GLU A 418 -0.50 -40.92 10.62
C GLU A 418 -1.20 -41.62 9.46
N ASP A 419 -1.85 -42.77 9.69
CA ASP A 419 -2.59 -43.49 8.65
C ASP A 419 -3.81 -42.71 8.16
N LEU A 420 -4.51 -42.05 9.07
CA LEU A 420 -5.63 -41.17 8.74
C LEU A 420 -5.20 -40.00 7.86
N ASP A 421 -4.10 -39.34 8.21
CA ASP A 421 -3.61 -38.19 7.44
C ASP A 421 -3.03 -38.64 6.10
N ALA A 422 -2.36 -39.80 6.05
CA ALA A 422 -1.92 -40.42 4.79
C ALA A 422 -3.10 -40.73 3.85
N LEU A 423 -4.20 -41.29 4.36
CA LEU A 423 -5.40 -41.57 3.56
C LEU A 423 -6.13 -40.30 3.10
N LYS A 424 -6.11 -39.21 3.89
CA LYS A 424 -6.72 -37.91 3.50
C LYS A 424 -5.99 -37.25 2.32
N GLN A 425 -4.69 -37.51 2.17
CA GLN A 425 -3.81 -36.90 1.17
C GLN A 425 -3.78 -37.65 -0.17
N VAL A 426 -4.44 -38.81 -0.29
CA VAL A 426 -4.41 -39.63 -1.52
C VAL A 426 -5.29 -39.00 -2.62
N PRO A 427 -4.81 -38.90 -3.87
CA PRO A 427 -5.56 -38.34 -5.00
C PRO A 427 -6.75 -39.21 -5.46
N SER A 428 -7.62 -38.57 -6.25
CA SER A 428 -9.06 -38.88 -6.49
C SER A 428 -9.41 -40.14 -7.29
N THR A 429 -8.74 -41.28 -7.08
CA THR A 429 -9.14 -42.53 -7.75
C THR A 429 -9.26 -43.69 -6.78
N ARG A 430 -10.30 -44.53 -6.99
CA ARG A 430 -10.50 -45.79 -6.25
C ARG A 430 -9.23 -46.63 -6.16
N ARG A 431 -8.44 -46.66 -7.24
CA ARG A 431 -7.20 -47.46 -7.31
C ARG A 431 -6.09 -46.93 -6.40
N SER A 432 -5.93 -45.62 -6.29
CA SER A 432 -4.89 -45.00 -5.47
C SER A 432 -5.26 -45.03 -3.99
N PHE A 433 -6.54 -44.82 -3.66
CA PHE A 433 -7.03 -45.00 -2.28
C PHE A 433 -6.81 -46.44 -1.78
N MET A 434 -7.09 -47.44 -2.61
CA MET A 434 -6.84 -48.85 -2.26
C MET A 434 -5.36 -49.19 -2.14
N ALA A 435 -4.51 -48.60 -3.00
CA ALA A 435 -3.06 -48.77 -2.90
C ALA A 435 -2.50 -48.20 -1.59
N ALA A 436 -3.12 -47.15 -1.05
CA ALA A 436 -2.75 -46.57 0.24
C ALA A 436 -3.27 -47.38 1.45
N LEU A 437 -4.39 -48.10 1.32
CA LEU A 437 -4.90 -49.01 2.36
C LEU A 437 -4.11 -50.33 2.47
N SER A 438 -3.60 -50.85 1.34
CA SER A 438 -2.84 -52.12 1.29
C SER A 438 -1.61 -52.20 2.23
N PRO A 439 -0.77 -51.16 2.41
CA PRO A 439 0.32 -51.20 3.39
C PRO A 439 -0.18 -51.14 4.84
N MET A 440 -1.33 -50.50 5.09
CA MET A 440 -1.93 -50.41 6.42
C MET A 440 -2.49 -51.77 6.87
N GLU A 441 -3.07 -52.56 5.97
CA GLU A 441 -3.47 -53.95 6.23
C GLU A 441 -2.32 -54.86 6.69
N LYS A 442 -1.08 -54.53 6.31
CA LYS A 442 0.11 -55.29 6.70
C LYS A 442 0.67 -54.86 8.06
N GLN A 443 0.36 -53.66 8.52
CA GLN A 443 0.71 -53.17 9.84
C GLN A 443 -0.36 -53.62 10.85
N THR A 444 -0.25 -54.87 11.29
CA THR A 444 -1.11 -55.35 12.37
C THR A 444 -0.68 -54.68 13.69
N PRO A 445 -1.57 -54.02 14.45
CA PRO A 445 -1.19 -53.49 15.76
C PRO A 445 -0.74 -54.62 16.69
N GLU A 446 0.34 -54.41 17.46
CA GLU A 446 0.94 -55.39 18.40
C GLU A 446 0.09 -55.66 19.66
N VAL A 447 -1.16 -55.20 19.69
CA VAL A 447 -2.02 -55.22 20.88
C VAL A 447 -3.00 -56.40 20.86
N ILE A 448 -3.49 -56.74 22.06
CA ILE A 448 -4.42 -57.82 22.45
C ILE A 448 -5.39 -58.22 21.33
N GLU A 449 -5.58 -59.53 21.14
CA GLU A 449 -6.36 -60.19 20.08
C GLU A 449 -7.74 -59.54 19.79
N ASN A 450 -8.43 -58.99 20.80
CA ASN A 450 -9.69 -58.29 20.64
C ASN A 450 -9.58 -56.98 19.84
N GLU A 451 -8.54 -56.18 20.06
CA GLU A 451 -8.31 -54.94 19.30
C GLU A 451 -7.89 -55.25 17.87
N LYS A 452 -7.12 -56.31 17.67
CA LYS A 452 -6.78 -56.84 16.35
C LYS A 452 -8.01 -57.33 15.57
N GLN A 453 -9.00 -57.93 16.24
CA GLN A 453 -10.27 -58.28 15.62
C GLN A 453 -11.14 -57.06 15.30
N ILE A 454 -11.19 -56.06 16.18
CA ILE A 454 -11.91 -54.80 15.94
C ILE A 454 -11.28 -54.06 14.76
N TRP A 455 -9.96 -53.98 14.70
CA TRP A 455 -9.19 -53.37 13.63
C TRP A 455 -9.44 -54.07 12.29
N LYS A 456 -9.36 -55.41 12.24
CA LYS A 456 -9.70 -56.19 11.03
C LYS A 456 -11.16 -55.99 10.61
N LYS A 457 -12.10 -55.95 11.55
CA LYS A 457 -13.53 -55.74 11.27
C LYS A 457 -13.80 -54.34 10.72
N ASN A 458 -13.09 -53.32 11.20
CA ASN A 458 -13.20 -51.96 10.72
C ASN A 458 -12.52 -51.76 9.36
N LEU A 459 -11.37 -52.41 9.12
CA LEU A 459 -10.74 -52.49 7.80
C LEU A 459 -11.67 -53.16 6.79
N ILE A 460 -12.28 -54.29 7.15
CA ILE A 460 -13.28 -54.97 6.29
C ILE A 460 -14.50 -54.06 6.05
N LYS A 461 -14.93 -53.22 7.00
CA LYS A 461 -15.99 -52.23 6.77
C LYS A 461 -15.57 -51.13 5.81
N ILE A 462 -14.33 -50.65 5.90
CA ILE A 462 -13.74 -49.68 4.96
C ILE A 462 -13.61 -50.32 3.56
N GLU A 463 -13.24 -51.61 3.50
CA GLU A 463 -13.15 -52.38 2.27
C GLU A 463 -14.54 -52.70 1.68
N ASN A 464 -15.55 -52.98 2.50
CA ASN A 464 -16.92 -53.35 2.08
C ASN A 464 -17.76 -52.18 1.55
N PHE A 465 -17.23 -50.95 1.51
CA PHE A 465 -17.71 -49.92 0.58
C PHE A 465 -17.49 -50.33 -0.91
N LYS A 466 -16.92 -51.52 -1.16
CA LYS A 466 -16.70 -52.20 -2.44
C LYS A 466 -17.89 -52.25 -3.40
N GLU A 467 -19.13 -52.27 -2.90
CA GLU A 467 -20.32 -52.43 -3.73
C GLU A 467 -21.30 -51.28 -3.46
N PRO A 468 -21.80 -50.58 -4.50
CA PRO A 468 -23.02 -49.80 -4.32
C PRO A 468 -24.08 -50.83 -3.90
N THR A 469 -24.47 -50.82 -2.63
CA THR A 469 -25.58 -51.64 -2.19
C THR A 469 -26.77 -51.22 -3.04
N SER A 470 -27.18 -52.11 -3.93
CA SER A 470 -28.24 -51.91 -4.91
C SER A 470 -29.43 -51.19 -4.26
N GLY A 471 -29.66 -49.94 -4.67
CA GLY A 471 -30.90 -49.19 -4.38
C GLY A 471 -30.84 -48.08 -3.33
N GLN A 472 -29.74 -47.86 -2.61
CA GLN A 472 -29.61 -46.69 -1.71
C GLN A 472 -28.40 -45.87 -2.09
N SER A 473 -28.47 -45.14 -3.21
CA SER A 473 -27.48 -44.11 -3.47
C SER A 473 -27.59 -43.05 -2.37
N LEU A 474 -26.57 -42.95 -1.51
CA LEU A 474 -26.40 -41.83 -0.57
C LEU A 474 -26.04 -40.58 -1.38
N VAL A 475 -27.04 -40.02 -2.07
CA VAL A 475 -26.88 -38.87 -2.97
C VAL A 475 -26.70 -37.63 -2.08
N ASN A 476 -25.49 -37.07 -2.08
CA ASN A 476 -25.20 -35.67 -1.71
C ASN A 476 -25.00 -35.33 -0.23
N HIS A 477 -24.99 -36.32 0.67
CA HIS A 477 -24.63 -36.13 2.09
C HIS A 477 -23.27 -35.41 2.29
N PRO A 478 -22.22 -35.67 1.48
CA PRO A 478 -20.96 -34.95 1.57
C PRO A 478 -21.07 -33.44 1.37
N PHE A 479 -21.85 -33.01 0.38
CA PHE A 479 -22.04 -31.59 0.10
C PHE A 479 -22.91 -30.90 1.14
N ILE A 480 -23.89 -31.61 1.72
CA ILE A 480 -24.74 -31.09 2.80
C ILE A 480 -23.89 -30.84 4.06
N GLU A 481 -23.03 -31.78 4.45
CA GLU A 481 -22.12 -31.59 5.59
C GLU A 481 -21.06 -30.53 5.29
N GLU A 482 -20.49 -30.52 4.08
CA GLU A 482 -19.53 -29.48 3.65
C GLU A 482 -20.17 -28.08 3.77
N PHE A 483 -21.40 -27.91 3.31
CA PHE A 483 -22.10 -26.63 3.37
C PHE A 483 -22.57 -26.25 4.78
N LEU A 484 -22.81 -27.24 5.65
CA LEU A 484 -23.08 -26.98 7.07
C LEU A 484 -21.81 -26.55 7.81
N GLU A 485 -20.70 -27.25 7.61
CA GLU A 485 -19.38 -26.90 8.17
C GLU A 485 -18.94 -25.50 7.72
N LYS A 486 -19.22 -25.17 6.45
CA LYS A 486 -18.96 -23.85 5.86
C LYS A 486 -19.96 -22.76 6.28
N GLY A 487 -20.98 -23.08 7.08
CA GLY A 487 -22.01 -22.14 7.54
C GLY A 487 -22.93 -21.61 6.43
N ILE A 488 -22.95 -22.25 5.26
CA ILE A 488 -23.78 -21.88 4.10
C ILE A 488 -25.22 -22.33 4.34
N ILE A 489 -25.43 -23.52 4.92
CA ILE A 489 -26.74 -24.01 5.35
C ILE A 489 -26.77 -24.21 6.88
N ASP A 490 -27.93 -24.04 7.50
CA ASP A 490 -28.12 -24.23 8.94
C ASP A 490 -28.55 -25.66 9.30
N LEU A 491 -28.59 -25.94 10.61
CA LEU A 491 -29.01 -27.25 11.12
C LEU A 491 -30.43 -27.63 10.66
N THR A 492 -31.33 -26.65 10.54
CA THR A 492 -32.72 -26.86 10.09
C THR A 492 -32.79 -27.28 8.62
N THR A 493 -32.03 -26.60 7.74
CA THR A 493 -31.93 -26.97 6.32
C THR A 493 -31.23 -28.32 6.19
N ARG A 494 -30.18 -28.59 6.97
CA ARG A 494 -29.54 -29.91 7.05
C ARG A 494 -30.56 -30.99 7.43
N THR A 495 -31.38 -30.78 8.47
CA THR A 495 -32.41 -31.76 8.88
C THR A 495 -33.47 -31.97 7.80
N LYS A 496 -33.89 -30.94 7.07
CA LYS A 496 -34.82 -31.10 5.92
C LYS A 496 -34.19 -31.91 4.79
N LEU A 497 -32.91 -31.69 4.52
CA LEU A 497 -32.15 -32.41 3.50
C LEU A 497 -31.69 -33.81 3.96
N GLN A 498 -31.77 -34.10 5.27
CA GLN A 498 -31.43 -35.39 5.89
C GLN A 498 -32.63 -36.16 6.48
N ALA A 499 -33.85 -35.63 6.35
CA ALA A 499 -35.07 -36.25 6.86
C ALA A 499 -35.43 -37.46 5.99
N GLY A 500 -34.71 -38.56 6.20
CA GLY A 500 -34.80 -39.79 5.44
C GLY A 500 -33.57 -40.01 4.58
N ARG A 501 -33.13 -41.26 4.44
CA ARG A 501 -32.10 -41.66 3.47
C ARG A 501 -32.70 -41.59 2.06
N LEU A 502 -32.86 -40.38 1.53
CA LEU A 502 -33.69 -40.09 0.38
C LEU A 502 -33.00 -40.46 -0.95
N SER A 503 -33.82 -40.95 -1.89
CA SER A 503 -33.49 -41.07 -3.31
C SER A 503 -33.24 -39.69 -3.95
N LYS A 504 -32.59 -39.63 -5.12
CA LYS A 504 -32.35 -38.36 -5.85
C LYS A 504 -33.63 -37.55 -6.06
N GLU A 505 -34.75 -38.23 -6.28
CA GLU A 505 -36.07 -37.63 -6.53
C GLU A 505 -36.64 -36.97 -5.28
N GLU A 506 -36.48 -37.62 -4.12
CA GLU A 506 -36.90 -37.08 -2.83
C GLU A 506 -36.03 -35.92 -2.36
N LEU A 507 -34.73 -35.94 -2.66
CA LEU A 507 -33.82 -34.83 -2.38
C LEU A 507 -34.14 -33.60 -3.25
N VAL A 508 -34.44 -33.79 -4.54
CA VAL A 508 -34.93 -32.71 -5.41
C VAL A 508 -36.27 -32.17 -4.91
N LYS A 509 -37.17 -33.04 -4.43
CA LYS A 509 -38.44 -32.64 -3.82
C LYS A 509 -38.25 -31.87 -2.49
N GLY A 510 -37.26 -32.25 -1.68
CA GLY A 510 -36.91 -31.58 -0.42
C GLY A 510 -36.19 -30.24 -0.61
N LEU A 511 -35.42 -30.09 -1.69
CA LEU A 511 -34.81 -28.82 -2.11
C LEU A 511 -35.84 -27.81 -2.63
N GLY A 512 -36.96 -28.29 -3.20
CA GLY A 512 -37.97 -27.44 -3.85
C GLY A 512 -37.48 -26.87 -5.19
N SER A 513 -38.21 -25.88 -5.71
CA SER A 513 -37.78 -25.17 -6.91
C SER A 513 -36.51 -24.32 -6.64
N GLU A 514 -35.70 -24.08 -7.67
CA GLU A 514 -34.51 -23.22 -7.57
C GLU A 514 -34.84 -21.83 -7.00
N ALA A 515 -35.98 -21.27 -7.39
CA ALA A 515 -36.45 -19.97 -6.91
C ALA A 515 -36.80 -19.98 -5.40
N GLU A 516 -37.45 -21.05 -4.91
CA GLU A 516 -37.78 -21.20 -3.48
C GLU A 516 -36.52 -21.43 -2.65
N PHE A 517 -35.58 -22.25 -3.15
CA PHE A 517 -34.31 -22.49 -2.49
C PHE A 517 -33.46 -21.22 -2.41
N LYS A 518 -33.33 -20.49 -3.53
CA LYS A 518 -32.65 -19.20 -3.58
C LYS A 518 -33.26 -18.22 -2.58
N LYS A 519 -34.59 -18.10 -2.55
CA LYS A 519 -35.28 -17.24 -1.59
C LYS A 519 -34.97 -17.64 -0.15
N LEU A 520 -35.04 -18.93 0.19
CA LEU A 520 -34.71 -19.43 1.53
C LEU A 520 -33.28 -19.08 1.94
N MET A 521 -32.31 -19.25 1.04
CA MET A 521 -30.90 -18.92 1.28
C MET A 521 -30.69 -17.43 1.49
N MET A 522 -31.31 -16.60 0.65
CA MET A 522 -31.21 -15.14 0.72
C MET A 522 -31.89 -14.58 1.97
N ASP A 523 -33.06 -15.10 2.35
CA ASP A 523 -33.78 -14.71 3.57
C ASP A 523 -32.94 -15.03 4.82
N LYS A 524 -32.32 -16.22 4.87
CA LYS A 524 -31.41 -16.60 5.97
C LYS A 524 -30.13 -15.77 6.00
N HIS A 525 -29.54 -15.49 4.84
CA HIS A 525 -28.38 -14.62 4.76
C HIS A 525 -28.70 -13.20 5.23
N ALA A 526 -29.89 -12.68 4.90
CA ALA A 526 -30.37 -11.41 5.41
C ALA A 526 -30.55 -11.43 6.94
N GLU A 527 -31.11 -12.49 7.52
CA GLU A 527 -31.20 -12.66 8.97
C GLU A 527 -29.81 -12.71 9.63
N TYR A 528 -28.87 -13.43 9.04
CA TYR A 528 -27.48 -13.50 9.49
C TYR A 528 -26.83 -12.11 9.49
N LEU A 529 -26.89 -11.39 8.36
CA LEU A 529 -26.35 -10.03 8.24
C LEU A 529 -26.99 -9.11 9.27
N LEU A 530 -28.31 -9.18 9.46
CA LEU A 530 -29.02 -8.37 10.43
C LEU A 530 -28.51 -8.64 11.86
N GLN A 531 -28.38 -9.91 12.26
CA GLN A 531 -27.89 -10.29 13.59
C GLN A 531 -26.44 -9.83 13.84
N HIS A 532 -25.58 -9.94 12.83
CA HIS A 532 -24.16 -9.61 12.97
C HIS A 532 -23.90 -8.10 12.90
N CYS A 533 -24.67 -7.35 12.10
CA CYS A 533 -24.54 -5.90 12.01
C CYS A 533 -25.06 -5.18 13.27
N ILE A 534 -25.93 -5.80 14.07
CA ILE A 534 -26.47 -5.23 15.32
C ILE A 534 -25.79 -5.76 16.59
N ALA A 535 -24.80 -6.65 16.46
CA ALA A 535 -24.06 -7.18 17.60
C ALA A 535 -23.14 -6.11 18.23
N PRO A 536 -22.82 -6.13 19.53
CA PRO A 536 -21.89 -5.16 20.12
C PRO A 536 -20.50 -5.16 19.48
N GLU A 537 -20.03 -6.34 19.04
CA GLU A 537 -18.79 -6.55 18.27
C GLU A 537 -18.83 -5.85 16.92
N SER A 538 -20.04 -5.51 16.47
CA SER A 538 -20.24 -4.86 15.20
C SER A 538 -19.69 -3.42 15.24
N GLN A 539 -19.71 -2.76 16.39
CA GLN A 539 -19.19 -1.40 16.58
C GLN A 539 -17.67 -1.35 16.82
N GLN A 540 -16.93 -2.45 16.58
CA GLN A 540 -15.48 -2.43 16.66
C GLN A 540 -14.88 -1.35 15.76
N MET A 541 -13.88 -0.65 16.29
CA MET A 541 -13.21 0.47 15.62
C MET A 541 -12.71 0.11 14.21
N GLU A 542 -12.30 -1.14 13.99
CA GLU A 542 -11.81 -1.61 12.69
C GLU A 542 -12.90 -1.61 11.61
N VAL A 543 -14.11 -2.06 11.95
CA VAL A 543 -15.24 -2.09 11.00
C VAL A 543 -15.67 -0.68 10.65
N VAL A 544 -15.82 0.18 11.66
CA VAL A 544 -16.17 1.60 11.46
C VAL A 544 -15.10 2.28 10.60
N TYR A 545 -13.83 2.03 10.86
CA TYR A 545 -12.73 2.58 10.05
C TYR A 545 -12.80 2.12 8.58
N ARG A 546 -13.07 0.83 8.33
CA ARG A 546 -13.23 0.30 6.97
C ARG A 546 -14.43 0.93 6.26
N ALA A 547 -15.58 1.04 6.93
CA ALA A 547 -16.77 1.68 6.42
C ALA A 547 -16.50 3.16 6.07
N THR A 548 -15.89 3.91 6.98
CA THR A 548 -15.49 5.31 6.77
C THR A 548 -14.62 5.44 5.53
N LYS A 549 -13.60 4.60 5.39
CA LYS A 549 -12.69 4.64 4.23
C LYS A 549 -13.44 4.38 2.92
N MET A 550 -14.24 3.32 2.85
CA MET A 550 -15.01 2.96 1.65
C MET A 550 -16.01 4.06 1.27
N LEU A 551 -16.74 4.60 2.25
CA LEU A 551 -17.69 5.68 2.03
C LEU A 551 -17.01 6.96 1.56
N THR A 552 -15.90 7.33 2.19
CA THR A 552 -15.09 8.50 1.80
C THR A 552 -14.67 8.39 0.34
N GLU A 553 -14.10 7.24 -0.06
CA GLU A 553 -13.69 7.00 -1.46
C GLU A 553 -14.88 7.05 -2.42
N SER A 554 -16.00 6.45 -2.04
CA SER A 554 -17.21 6.43 -2.87
C SER A 554 -17.82 7.82 -3.07
N PHE A 555 -17.94 8.63 -2.01
CA PHE A 555 -18.45 10.00 -2.12
C PHE A 555 -17.50 10.90 -2.92
N LEU A 556 -16.18 10.76 -2.75
CA LEU A 556 -15.20 11.49 -3.56
C LEU A 556 -15.34 11.19 -5.05
N VAL A 557 -15.53 9.91 -5.41
CA VAL A 557 -15.75 9.50 -6.80
C VAL A 557 -17.02 10.14 -7.39
N GLU A 558 -18.08 10.26 -6.60
CA GLU A 558 -19.31 10.91 -7.05
C GLU A 558 -19.18 12.43 -7.20
N LEU A 559 -18.47 13.08 -6.26
CA LEU A 559 -18.14 14.50 -6.36
C LEU A 559 -17.30 14.77 -7.61
N ASP A 560 -16.26 13.96 -7.85
CA ASP A 560 -15.42 14.07 -9.05
C ASP A 560 -16.24 13.88 -10.33
N ARG A 561 -17.12 12.87 -10.38
CA ARG A 561 -17.99 12.64 -11.52
C ARG A 561 -18.91 13.84 -11.75
N LYS A 562 -19.49 14.41 -10.69
CA LYS A 562 -20.38 15.57 -10.77
C LYS A 562 -19.62 16.81 -11.26
N ALA A 563 -18.45 17.10 -10.69
CA ALA A 563 -17.62 18.22 -11.13
C ALA A 563 -17.21 18.06 -12.61
N LYS A 564 -16.71 16.88 -13.00
CA LYS A 564 -16.37 16.56 -14.40
C LYS A 564 -17.54 16.77 -15.33
N SER A 565 -18.74 16.30 -15.00
CA SER A 565 -19.92 16.47 -15.86
C SER A 565 -20.30 17.94 -16.13
N ILE A 566 -19.81 18.88 -15.32
CA ILE A 566 -20.08 20.31 -15.46
C ILE A 566 -19.07 20.97 -16.42
N TYR A 567 -17.77 20.76 -16.21
CA TYR A 567 -16.72 21.45 -16.98
C TYR A 567 -16.23 20.65 -18.20
N LEU A 568 -16.29 19.32 -18.12
CA LEU A 568 -15.87 18.40 -19.17
C LEU A 568 -17.04 18.25 -20.16
N THR A 569 -17.20 19.24 -21.04
CA THR A 569 -18.27 19.25 -22.05
C THR A 569 -17.73 19.63 -23.44
N ARG A 570 -18.44 19.24 -24.50
CA ARG A 570 -18.09 19.69 -25.87
C ARG A 570 -18.16 21.22 -25.99
N ASP A 571 -19.13 21.82 -25.32
CA ASP A 571 -19.29 23.28 -25.31
C ASP A 571 -18.06 23.99 -24.75
N ALA A 572 -17.34 23.40 -23.79
CA ALA A 572 -16.09 23.92 -23.24
C ALA A 572 -14.98 24.09 -24.29
N PHE A 573 -15.06 23.35 -25.41
CA PHE A 573 -14.14 23.46 -26.54
C PHE A 573 -14.69 24.31 -27.69
N LEU A 574 -16.01 24.30 -27.88
CA LEU A 574 -16.66 24.87 -29.06
C LEU A 574 -17.19 26.29 -28.87
N LYS A 575 -17.40 26.73 -27.63
CA LYS A 575 -17.99 28.04 -27.29
C LYS A 575 -17.04 28.85 -26.40
N PRO A 576 -17.02 30.19 -26.53
CA PRO A 576 -16.31 31.03 -25.57
C PRO A 576 -17.02 31.02 -24.20
N ASN A 577 -16.26 31.18 -23.12
CA ASN A 577 -16.75 31.32 -21.73
C ASN A 577 -17.66 30.17 -21.23
N SER A 578 -17.42 28.94 -21.69
CA SER A 578 -18.26 27.77 -21.41
C SER A 578 -17.63 26.75 -20.45
N PHE A 579 -16.52 27.10 -19.80
CA PHE A 579 -15.77 26.18 -18.93
C PHE A 579 -16.49 25.84 -17.61
N LYS A 580 -17.43 26.67 -17.15
CA LYS A 580 -18.23 26.45 -15.92
C LYS A 580 -17.39 26.11 -14.69
N GLU A 581 -16.25 26.79 -14.56
CA GLU A 581 -15.24 26.54 -13.54
C GLU A 581 -15.74 26.83 -12.13
N VAL A 582 -16.58 27.85 -11.97
CA VAL A 582 -17.18 28.21 -10.68
C VAL A 582 -18.16 27.14 -10.24
N GLU A 583 -19.02 26.67 -11.14
CA GLU A 583 -19.99 25.61 -10.85
C GLU A 583 -19.29 24.28 -10.52
N ALA A 584 -18.20 23.96 -11.23
CA ALA A 584 -17.37 22.79 -10.93
C ALA A 584 -16.72 22.89 -9.56
N TRP A 585 -16.18 24.07 -9.19
CA TRP A 585 -15.64 24.30 -7.85
C TRP A 585 -16.71 24.17 -6.76
N MET A 586 -17.91 24.69 -7.01
CA MET A 586 -19.03 24.65 -6.05
C MET A 586 -19.50 23.22 -5.71
N VAL A 587 -19.21 22.22 -6.55
CA VAL A 587 -19.44 20.82 -6.18
C VAL A 587 -18.67 20.43 -4.92
N TYR A 588 -17.50 21.03 -4.70
CA TYR A 588 -16.67 20.79 -3.55
C TYR A 588 -16.91 21.78 -2.41
N ASP A 589 -17.91 22.66 -2.49
CA ASP A 589 -18.24 23.55 -1.38
C ASP A 589 -18.55 22.74 -0.11
N GLN A 590 -18.01 23.16 1.04
CA GLN A 590 -18.14 22.40 2.28
C GLN A 590 -19.60 22.19 2.70
N GLN A 591 -20.47 23.18 2.48
CA GLN A 591 -21.90 23.06 2.79
C GLN A 591 -22.58 22.13 1.80
N ALA A 592 -22.27 22.23 0.51
CA ALA A 592 -22.79 21.32 -0.51
C ALA A 592 -22.39 19.86 -0.26
N ILE A 593 -21.14 19.63 0.18
CA ILE A 593 -20.66 18.30 0.57
C ILE A 593 -21.43 17.77 1.78
N ARG A 594 -21.64 18.59 2.82
CA ARG A 594 -22.46 18.20 3.98
C ARG A 594 -23.86 17.82 3.53
N GLU A 595 -24.58 18.71 2.86
CA GLU A 595 -25.94 18.45 2.39
C GLU A 595 -26.06 17.19 1.52
N PHE A 596 -25.03 16.91 0.70
CA PHE A 596 -24.97 15.70 -0.12
C PHE A 596 -24.81 14.43 0.72
N ILE A 597 -23.86 14.40 1.67
CA ILE A 597 -23.59 13.22 2.51
C ILE A 597 -24.71 12.99 3.53
N GLU A 598 -25.28 14.06 4.08
CA GLU A 598 -26.36 14.01 5.09
C GLU A 598 -27.75 13.77 4.48
N SER A 599 -27.85 13.65 3.15
CA SER A 599 -29.11 13.40 2.48
C SER A 599 -29.69 12.01 2.79
N PRO A 600 -31.03 11.84 2.82
CA PRO A 600 -31.67 10.54 3.10
C PRO A 600 -31.27 9.42 2.12
N ALA A 601 -30.96 9.76 0.87
CA ALA A 601 -30.47 8.81 -0.13
C ALA A 601 -29.08 8.25 0.25
N SER A 602 -28.22 9.10 0.81
CA SER A 602 -26.91 8.71 1.31
C SER A 602 -27.00 7.77 2.52
N SER A 603 -28.04 7.85 3.34
CA SER A 603 -28.23 6.95 4.50
C SER A 603 -28.36 5.47 4.10
N GLN A 604 -29.06 5.17 2.99
CA GLN A 604 -29.15 3.80 2.47
C GLN A 604 -27.79 3.31 1.93
N LYS A 605 -27.02 4.20 1.30
CA LYS A 605 -25.67 3.86 0.85
C LYS A 605 -24.73 3.61 2.02
N ILE A 606 -24.83 4.43 3.07
CA ILE A 606 -24.07 4.29 4.32
C ILE A 606 -24.35 2.95 4.99
N ILE A 607 -25.63 2.55 5.13
CA ILE A 607 -25.97 1.26 5.74
C ILE A 607 -25.46 0.07 4.93
N LYS A 608 -25.51 0.15 3.59
CA LYS A 608 -24.99 -0.89 2.69
C LYS A 608 -23.47 -1.03 2.82
N CYS A 609 -22.72 0.07 2.78
CA CYS A 609 -21.28 0.05 2.95
C CYS A 609 -20.86 -0.43 4.35
N PHE A 610 -21.64 -0.10 5.37
CA PHE A 610 -21.42 -0.60 6.72
C PHE A 610 -21.63 -2.12 6.79
N ALA A 611 -22.71 -2.65 6.23
CA ALA A 611 -22.94 -4.09 6.14
C ALA A 611 -21.84 -4.82 5.35
N GLU A 612 -21.32 -4.21 4.28
CA GLU A 612 -20.17 -4.73 3.53
C GLU A 612 -18.88 -4.79 4.35
N SER A 613 -18.64 -3.80 5.20
CA SER A 613 -17.40 -3.69 5.98
C SER A 613 -17.23 -4.76 7.05
N TYR A 614 -18.32 -5.46 7.42
CA TYR A 614 -18.28 -6.65 8.29
C TYR A 614 -17.69 -7.88 7.62
N LEU A 615 -17.87 -8.00 6.31
CA LEU A 615 -17.34 -9.14 5.60
C LEU A 615 -15.81 -8.96 5.47
N PRO A 616 -15.03 -10.05 5.52
CA PRO A 616 -13.61 -10.00 5.24
C PRO A 616 -13.37 -9.27 3.92
N GLU A 617 -12.38 -8.37 3.87
CA GLU A 617 -11.94 -7.82 2.58
C GLU A 617 -11.64 -9.00 1.66
N LEU A 618 -12.18 -8.99 0.43
CA LEU A 618 -11.64 -9.85 -0.63
C LEU A 618 -10.12 -9.71 -0.56
N PRO A 619 -9.34 -10.79 -0.63
CA PRO A 619 -7.90 -10.67 -0.79
C PRO A 619 -7.68 -9.94 -2.12
N LYS A 620 -7.67 -8.61 -2.08
CA LYS A 620 -7.01 -7.78 -3.09
C LYS A 620 -5.62 -8.35 -3.09
N LYS A 621 -5.17 -8.97 -4.19
CA LYS A 621 -3.77 -9.34 -4.35
C LYS A 621 -2.98 -8.05 -4.12
N ARG A 622 -2.49 -7.85 -2.90
CA ARG A 622 -1.67 -6.70 -2.56
C ARG A 622 -0.32 -7.04 -3.13
N TYR A 623 -0.11 -6.60 -4.36
CA TYR A 623 1.19 -6.71 -4.98
C TYR A 623 2.17 -5.82 -4.20
N LYS A 624 3.32 -6.37 -3.86
CA LYS A 624 4.38 -5.66 -3.12
C LYS A 624 5.02 -4.57 -3.97
N SER A 625 4.97 -4.70 -5.29
CA SER A 625 5.53 -3.76 -6.26
C SER A 625 4.90 -3.95 -7.65
N VAL A 626 5.18 -3.05 -8.59
CA VAL A 626 4.77 -3.20 -10.00
C VAL A 626 5.46 -4.39 -10.67
N ILE A 627 6.69 -4.74 -10.26
CA ILE A 627 7.39 -5.95 -10.71
C ILE A 627 6.68 -7.20 -10.17
N ASP A 628 6.27 -7.21 -8.90
CA ASP A 628 5.49 -8.31 -8.32
C ASP A 628 4.13 -8.47 -9.01
N GLN A 629 3.48 -7.36 -9.34
CA GLN A 629 2.26 -7.36 -10.15
C GLN A 629 2.50 -7.99 -11.53
N LEU A 630 3.52 -7.50 -12.26
CA LEU A 630 3.89 -8.00 -13.58
C LEU A 630 4.15 -9.51 -13.57
N LEU A 631 5.02 -9.98 -12.67
CA LEU A 631 5.42 -11.39 -12.58
C LEU A 631 4.28 -12.30 -12.12
N THR A 632 3.40 -11.80 -11.24
CA THR A 632 2.23 -12.54 -10.78
C THR A 632 1.16 -12.65 -11.88
N GLU A 633 0.99 -11.62 -12.69
CA GLU A 633 0.11 -11.67 -13.87
C GLU A 633 0.64 -12.65 -14.92
N MET A 634 1.95 -12.72 -15.12
CA MET A 634 2.61 -13.69 -16.00
C MET A 634 2.47 -15.16 -15.56
N LYS A 635 1.90 -15.43 -14.38
CA LYS A 635 1.73 -16.78 -13.80
C LYS A 635 3.04 -17.57 -13.78
N LEU A 636 4.17 -16.89 -13.59
CA LEU A 636 5.46 -17.56 -13.48
C LEU A 636 5.48 -18.40 -12.18
N PRO A 637 5.81 -19.70 -12.24
CA PRO A 637 5.88 -20.53 -11.05
C PRO A 637 6.96 -19.98 -10.10
N LEU A 638 6.71 -20.08 -8.78
CA LEU A 638 7.81 -19.96 -7.83
C LEU A 638 8.76 -21.14 -8.06
N PRO A 639 10.09 -20.93 -8.02
CA PRO A 639 11.03 -22.04 -7.94
C PRO A 639 10.64 -22.98 -6.80
N LEU A 640 10.64 -24.30 -7.06
CA LEU A 640 10.19 -25.34 -6.13
C LEU A 640 10.93 -25.35 -4.78
N PRO A 641 10.35 -25.91 -3.71
CA PRO A 641 10.77 -25.73 -2.31
C PRO A 641 12.00 -26.53 -1.84
N GLU A 642 12.74 -27.19 -2.73
CA GLU A 642 13.93 -27.94 -2.28
C GLU A 642 15.11 -27.01 -1.92
N ASP A 643 15.07 -25.77 -2.39
CA ASP A 643 15.89 -24.68 -1.89
C ASP A 643 14.94 -23.55 -1.45
N GLU A 644 14.50 -23.55 -0.19
CA GLU A 644 13.93 -22.33 0.40
C GLU A 644 14.93 -21.18 0.10
N PRO A 645 14.49 -20.07 -0.55
CA PRO A 645 15.37 -18.95 -0.70
C PRO A 645 15.60 -18.38 0.71
N LYS A 646 16.76 -18.74 1.30
CA LYS A 646 17.48 -17.87 2.22
C LYS A 646 17.30 -16.46 1.70
N GLU A 647 16.77 -15.54 2.52
CA GLU A 647 16.44 -14.16 2.19
C GLU A 647 17.05 -13.69 0.87
N ASN A 648 16.25 -13.26 -0.11
CA ASN A 648 16.77 -12.74 -1.38
C ASN A 648 17.83 -11.65 -1.11
N ILE A 649 19.10 -12.04 -1.15
CA ILE A 649 20.23 -11.23 -0.65
C ILE A 649 20.32 -9.95 -1.49
N LEU A 650 20.00 -10.06 -2.79
CA LEU A 650 20.01 -8.95 -3.73
C LEU A 650 18.89 -7.94 -3.44
N ALA A 651 17.74 -8.36 -2.89
CA ALA A 651 16.63 -7.46 -2.60
C ALA A 651 16.96 -6.37 -1.57
N LYS A 652 18.01 -6.55 -0.76
CA LYS A 652 18.50 -5.53 0.20
C LYS A 652 19.19 -4.36 -0.50
N GLU A 653 19.87 -4.60 -1.61
CA GLU A 653 20.58 -3.56 -2.39
C GLU A 653 19.81 -3.14 -3.66
N PHE A 654 18.91 -3.99 -4.16
CA PHE A 654 18.07 -3.78 -5.32
C PHE A 654 16.59 -3.90 -4.93
N PRO A 655 15.93 -2.80 -4.55
CA PRO A 655 14.53 -2.81 -4.13
C PRO A 655 13.62 -3.46 -5.17
N ASN A 656 12.65 -4.25 -4.70
CA ASN A 656 11.67 -4.97 -5.53
C ASN A 656 12.25 -5.97 -6.54
N PHE A 657 13.53 -6.34 -6.42
CA PHE A 657 14.11 -7.45 -7.18
C PHE A 657 13.44 -8.77 -6.77
N ASP A 658 13.08 -9.60 -7.76
CA ASP A 658 12.33 -10.84 -7.57
C ASP A 658 12.96 -11.97 -8.38
N GLU A 659 13.20 -13.12 -7.75
CA GLU A 659 13.88 -14.25 -8.39
C GLU A 659 13.06 -14.89 -9.52
N ARG A 660 11.74 -14.64 -9.60
CA ARG A 660 10.91 -15.07 -10.74
C ARG A 660 11.32 -14.41 -12.06
N LEU A 661 12.11 -13.32 -12.02
CA LEU A 661 12.68 -12.71 -13.23
C LEU A 661 13.60 -13.67 -13.99
N TYR A 662 14.18 -14.67 -13.32
CA TYR A 662 14.99 -15.71 -13.96
C TYR A 662 14.24 -16.44 -15.07
N GLU A 663 12.95 -16.69 -14.87
CA GLU A 663 12.10 -17.40 -15.84
C GLU A 663 11.98 -16.64 -17.17
N LEU A 664 12.13 -15.31 -17.17
CA LEU A 664 12.15 -14.50 -18.41
C LEU A 664 13.37 -14.83 -19.28
N LEU A 665 14.47 -15.30 -18.68
CA LEU A 665 15.68 -15.70 -19.37
C LEU A 665 15.57 -17.13 -19.93
N CYS A 666 15.05 -18.06 -19.12
CA CYS A 666 14.93 -19.48 -19.47
C CYS A 666 13.80 -19.75 -20.47
N HIS A 667 12.72 -18.98 -20.37
CA HIS A 667 11.53 -19.12 -21.21
C HIS A 667 11.17 -17.75 -21.81
N PRO A 668 11.89 -17.30 -22.85
CA PRO A 668 11.52 -16.09 -23.55
C PRO A 668 10.09 -16.26 -24.11
N LEU A 669 9.19 -15.35 -23.72
CA LEU A 669 7.79 -15.39 -24.10
C LEU A 669 7.66 -15.37 -25.63
N VAL A 670 7.24 -16.50 -26.22
CA VAL A 670 6.93 -16.59 -27.65
C VAL A 670 5.52 -16.03 -27.90
N GLU A 671 5.37 -15.21 -28.95
CA GLU A 671 4.06 -14.70 -29.39
C GLU A 671 3.06 -15.85 -29.56
N GLY A 672 1.92 -15.78 -28.86
CA GLY A 672 0.82 -16.75 -28.97
C GLY A 672 0.74 -17.82 -27.88
N SER A 673 1.61 -17.82 -26.86
CA SER A 673 1.51 -18.78 -25.74
C SER A 673 0.30 -18.50 -24.82
N ASN A 674 -0.31 -19.54 -24.24
CA ASN A 674 -1.44 -19.43 -23.30
C ASN A 674 -1.08 -18.70 -21.97
N GLN A 675 0.21 -18.42 -21.76
CA GLN A 675 0.74 -17.58 -20.67
C GLN A 675 0.67 -16.08 -20.98
N SER A 676 0.04 -15.69 -22.09
CA SER A 676 0.12 -14.31 -22.60
C SER A 676 -1.24 -13.69 -22.93
N THR A 677 -2.34 -14.29 -22.49
CA THR A 677 -3.70 -13.73 -22.64
C THR A 677 -4.06 -12.87 -21.43
N GLY A 678 -4.00 -11.53 -21.61
CA GLY A 678 -4.48 -10.54 -20.65
C GLY A 678 -3.48 -10.04 -19.59
N ILE A 679 -2.20 -9.92 -19.92
CA ILE A 679 -1.11 -9.64 -18.95
C ILE A 679 -0.40 -8.31 -19.26
N SER A 680 -0.09 -7.52 -18.23
CA SER A 680 0.58 -6.21 -18.34
C SER A 680 1.92 -6.25 -19.08
N PHE A 681 2.58 -7.41 -19.16
CA PHE A 681 3.82 -7.60 -19.92
C PHE A 681 3.62 -7.38 -21.43
N LYS A 682 2.52 -7.87 -22.02
CA LYS A 682 2.22 -7.67 -23.44
C LYS A 682 1.86 -6.21 -23.76
N THR A 683 1.40 -5.47 -22.77
CA THR A 683 1.09 -4.04 -22.94
C THR A 683 2.32 -3.16 -22.79
N LEU A 684 3.45 -3.69 -22.28
CA LEU A 684 4.72 -2.96 -22.29
C LEU A 684 5.19 -2.72 -23.73
N SER A 685 5.71 -1.55 -24.01
CA SER A 685 6.37 -1.24 -25.28
C SER A 685 7.56 -2.19 -25.52
N GLN A 686 7.83 -2.49 -26.80
CA GLN A 686 8.95 -3.37 -27.17
C GLN A 686 10.29 -2.87 -26.61
N GLU A 687 10.49 -1.55 -26.56
CA GLU A 687 11.68 -0.93 -25.97
C GLU A 687 11.82 -1.27 -24.48
N VAL A 688 10.74 -1.22 -23.70
CA VAL A 688 10.76 -1.55 -22.26
C VAL A 688 10.96 -3.06 -22.06
N GLN A 689 10.34 -3.90 -22.90
CA GLN A 689 10.55 -5.35 -22.85
C GLN A 689 12.01 -5.72 -23.13
N ASP A 690 12.63 -5.13 -24.15
CA ASP A 690 14.03 -5.38 -24.51
C ASP A 690 14.99 -4.88 -23.42
N LYS A 691 14.72 -3.70 -22.85
CA LYS A 691 15.51 -3.17 -21.71
C LYS A 691 15.38 -4.05 -20.46
N LEU A 692 14.17 -4.52 -20.14
CA LEU A 692 13.93 -5.44 -19.03
C LEU A 692 14.65 -6.77 -19.24
N LYS A 693 14.63 -7.31 -20.46
CA LYS A 693 15.37 -8.54 -20.78
C LYS A 693 16.88 -8.35 -20.64
N ASN A 694 17.41 -7.25 -21.17
CA ASN A 694 18.84 -6.95 -21.12
C ASN A 694 19.34 -6.78 -19.68
N ILE A 695 18.59 -6.06 -18.84
CA ILE A 695 19.00 -5.87 -17.44
C ILE A 695 18.88 -7.14 -16.62
N VAL A 696 17.83 -7.95 -16.85
CA VAL A 696 17.69 -9.29 -16.24
C VAL A 696 18.88 -10.17 -16.64
N GLN A 697 19.26 -10.17 -17.92
CA GLN A 697 20.44 -10.89 -18.39
C GLN A 697 21.73 -10.39 -17.71
N GLU A 698 21.91 -9.08 -17.55
CA GLU A 698 23.06 -8.49 -16.84
C GLU A 698 23.11 -8.95 -15.36
N PHE A 699 21.97 -8.93 -14.65
CA PHE A 699 21.84 -9.44 -13.28
C PHE A 699 22.22 -10.91 -13.16
N TYR A 700 21.67 -11.78 -14.03
CA TYR A 700 21.91 -13.21 -13.93
C TYR A 700 23.29 -13.64 -14.44
N THR A 701 23.89 -12.89 -15.36
CA THR A 701 25.28 -13.11 -15.80
C THR A 701 26.27 -12.79 -14.69
N GLN A 702 26.00 -11.77 -13.86
CA GLN A 702 26.87 -11.34 -12.77
C GLN A 702 26.39 -11.83 -11.39
N ARG A 703 25.42 -12.75 -11.33
CA ARG A 703 24.68 -13.08 -10.09
C ARG A 703 25.57 -13.42 -8.91
N GLU A 704 26.56 -14.28 -9.12
CA GLU A 704 27.46 -14.73 -8.04
C GLU A 704 28.42 -13.61 -7.60
N THR A 705 28.89 -12.79 -8.53
CA THR A 705 29.68 -11.59 -8.24
C THR A 705 28.86 -10.57 -7.43
N LEU A 706 27.61 -10.32 -7.85
CA LEU A 706 26.69 -9.42 -7.16
C LEU A 706 26.38 -9.93 -5.75
N LYS A 707 26.06 -11.22 -5.58
CA LYS A 707 25.85 -11.83 -4.25
C LYS A 707 27.07 -11.64 -3.35
N TYR A 708 28.27 -11.91 -3.86
CA TYR A 708 29.51 -11.71 -3.12
C TYR A 708 29.70 -10.25 -2.71
N GLN A 709 29.48 -9.30 -3.63
CA GLN A 709 29.59 -7.87 -3.37
C GLN A 709 28.57 -7.40 -2.30
N VAL A 710 27.32 -7.86 -2.37
CA VAL A 710 26.28 -7.52 -1.39
C VAL A 710 26.61 -8.10 0.00
N LEU A 711 27.08 -9.34 0.07
CA LEU A 711 27.53 -9.96 1.32
C LEU A 711 28.75 -9.24 1.91
N GLU A 712 29.70 -8.84 1.07
CA GLU A 712 30.88 -8.09 1.50
C GLU A 712 30.51 -6.67 1.98
N ILE A 713 29.54 -6.00 1.34
CA ILE A 713 28.99 -4.73 1.85
C ILE A 713 28.41 -4.91 3.25
N GLN A 714 27.62 -5.97 3.48
CA GLN A 714 27.03 -6.25 4.79
C GLN A 714 28.11 -6.52 5.84
N ARG A 715 29.08 -7.39 5.53
CA ARG A 715 30.21 -7.70 6.41
C ARG A 715 31.02 -6.45 6.77
N LEU A 716 31.34 -5.60 5.79
CA LEU A 716 32.07 -4.35 6.01
C LEU A 716 31.25 -3.36 6.83
N LYS A 717 29.94 -3.26 6.58
CA LYS A 717 29.03 -2.37 7.33
C LYS A 717 28.97 -2.77 8.81
N ASP A 718 28.84 -4.06 9.09
CA ASP A 718 28.79 -4.57 10.46
C ASP A 718 30.11 -4.33 11.19
N GLY A 719 31.25 -4.59 10.52
CA GLY A 719 32.57 -4.29 11.06
C GLY A 719 32.81 -2.80 11.34
N ILE A 720 32.40 -1.92 10.42
CA ILE A 720 32.48 -0.46 10.58
C ILE A 720 31.63 0.01 11.78
N ASN A 721 30.39 -0.48 11.88
CA ASN A 721 29.50 -0.12 13.00
C ASN A 721 30.08 -0.61 14.33
N GLN A 722 30.62 -1.82 14.37
CA GLN A 722 31.25 -2.36 15.58
C GLN A 722 32.48 -1.54 16.00
N ALA A 723 33.31 -1.10 15.04
CA ALA A 723 34.44 -0.21 15.32
C ALA A 723 33.97 1.16 15.84
N GLU A 724 32.91 1.74 15.26
CA GLU A 724 32.33 3.01 15.72
C GLU A 724 31.76 2.95 17.13
N GLU A 725 31.07 1.86 17.46
CA GLU A 725 30.35 1.71 18.72
C GLU A 725 31.25 1.25 19.87
N ASN A 726 32.35 0.54 19.59
CA ASN A 726 33.22 -0.03 20.62
C ASN A 726 34.63 0.58 20.67
N GLU A 727 35.26 0.81 19.51
CA GLU A 727 36.68 1.21 19.45
C GLU A 727 36.84 2.72 19.36
N LEU A 728 36.01 3.38 18.55
CA LEU A 728 36.10 4.82 18.24
C LEU A 728 35.11 5.69 19.02
N ALA A 729 34.22 5.08 19.82
CA ALA A 729 33.08 5.77 20.43
C ALA A 729 33.45 7.04 21.23
N LEU A 730 34.58 7.00 21.94
CA LEU A 730 35.09 8.13 22.75
C LEU A 730 35.68 9.26 21.89
N GLU A 731 36.11 8.95 20.67
CA GLU A 731 36.82 9.86 19.77
C GLU A 731 35.91 10.48 18.70
N ILE A 732 34.73 9.88 18.46
CA ILE A 732 33.72 10.35 17.49
C ILE A 732 33.45 11.86 17.53
N PRO A 733 33.30 12.52 18.70
CA PRO A 733 33.10 13.97 18.74
C PRO A 733 34.26 14.78 18.14
N GLN A 734 35.50 14.30 18.33
CA GLN A 734 36.70 14.95 17.78
C GLN A 734 36.91 14.59 16.32
N LEU A 735 36.72 13.31 15.96
CA LEU A 735 36.74 12.84 14.58
C LEU A 735 35.72 13.60 13.71
N SER A 736 34.51 13.84 14.22
CA SER A 736 33.50 14.64 13.53
C SER A 736 34.00 16.04 13.17
N ARG A 737 34.74 16.70 14.07
CA ARG A 737 35.33 18.02 13.80
C ARG A 737 36.45 17.94 12.77
N ILE A 738 37.26 16.89 12.84
CA ILE A 738 38.35 16.65 11.88
C ILE A 738 37.77 16.40 10.48
N LEU A 739 36.81 15.48 10.34
CA LEU A 739 36.13 15.21 9.06
C LEU A 739 35.41 16.45 8.52
N ALA A 740 34.71 17.21 9.36
CA ALA A 740 34.08 18.47 8.95
C ALA A 740 35.11 19.50 8.43
N SER A 741 36.30 19.57 9.03
CA SER A 741 37.38 20.44 8.56
C SER A 741 38.04 19.97 7.26
N ILE A 742 38.03 18.66 6.99
CA ILE A 742 38.46 18.08 5.70
C ILE A 742 37.45 18.42 4.59
N LEU A 743 36.19 18.62 4.94
CA LEU A 743 35.14 19.00 3.99
C LEU A 743 35.08 20.52 3.73
N TRP A 744 35.83 21.36 4.47
CA TRP A 744 35.77 22.83 4.37
C TRP A 744 37.12 23.49 3.97
N PRO A 745 37.13 24.52 3.08
CA PRO A 745 36.06 24.98 2.20
C PRO A 745 36.12 24.28 0.82
N GLY A 746 34.98 23.82 0.31
CA GLY A 746 34.79 23.55 -1.12
C GLY A 746 35.44 22.28 -1.69
N ILE A 747 34.95 21.10 -1.30
CA ILE A 747 34.95 19.94 -2.20
C ILE A 747 33.51 19.76 -2.65
N GLU A 748 33.22 20.13 -3.91
CA GLU A 748 31.89 19.93 -4.51
C GLU A 748 31.71 18.44 -4.76
N LEU A 749 30.75 17.84 -4.05
CA LEU A 749 30.29 16.48 -4.29
C LEU A 749 29.09 16.61 -5.25
N ASP A 750 29.31 16.31 -6.52
CA ASP A 750 28.23 16.17 -7.53
C ASP A 750 27.26 15.04 -7.17
#